data_AF-A0A2K3DI90-F1
#
_entry.id   AF-A0A2K3DI90-F1
#
_cell.length_a   1.000
_cell.length_b   1.000
_cell.length_c   1.000
_cell.angle_alpha   90.00
_cell.angle_beta   90.00
_cell.angle_gamma   90.00
#
_symmetry.space_group_name_H-M   'P 1'
#
loop_
_entity.id
_entity.type
_entity.pdbx_description
1 polymer ?
#
loop_
_entity_poly.entity_id
_entity_poly.type
_entity_poly.pdbx_seq_one_letter_code
_entity_poly.pdbx_strand_id
1 'polypeptide(L)'
;MNVDNLFHRLTPDLIKRIASCMHPNYVSTGFKLVCKEVAAALRERYHRIQLRGEPRTLKRFDSSDISIAIAAHPWPGAAFVAHWGRPEPWRALSRWQRRQLLCLAASSHHPPSLDAALAHCGTLIEADALVSAITAGDLAACRRLFETESCDWDAKRVPEAAGHSGSLPVCEWLVDRVPGRELNLPNFLLPAACYAGHEHVVEWALQRANDDRGWSCDWLAAAAAGGQVQLLQRLAARFPVEPEAPGKGTYVLDAVALGCPLAVLQQYYEPLGGLLLEEAVQDKQVLLLSAAASPTPDWADKCEWLCQQWGGAVGAHVSNSNSREERFAGLMPRPDFPQRLQLLASRGLGNLVRDLAPKAAGAIGSIAAVEFCLDQLPALLARHTVAAAGGGLAAAGGDGGAQRPVEEQAVMQVIAMGAAGRGHVPVLRLLRERGLEVGADTLLRTLKSWARLLPGGRERFTSLRYLLMEEPGAMAQGGGAEQCWSSVFRRAAVIGADLPLLQHLHQQRGAAIDLAAVAEGGSEEALEWAVAALAAAEGQAPKPLPLSAFYSVLKSGNWAAADWLMRRGLVAAPRHRMLENLLLESACVTVAELLWVMGSASGQEQAPQVRLKAELHAALVQLGTWYKSGWDVPGRKQSLLGLIGSAAEALGGAAGGS
;
A
#
# COMPACT_ATOMS: atom_id res chain seq x y z
N MET A 1 1.27 -48.72 31.19
CA MET A 1 2.20 -47.78 31.86
C MET A 1 1.61 -46.39 31.72
N ASN A 2 1.18 -45.80 32.83
CA ASN A 2 0.66 -44.44 32.88
C ASN A 2 1.85 -43.50 32.65
N VAL A 3 1.91 -42.80 31.52
CA VAL A 3 2.90 -41.75 31.32
C VAL A 3 2.42 -40.57 32.17
N ASP A 4 2.83 -40.52 33.43
CA ASP A 4 2.63 -39.33 34.26
C ASP A 4 3.14 -38.13 33.48
N ASN A 5 2.25 -37.16 33.24
CA ASN A 5 2.50 -36.03 32.35
C ASN A 5 3.69 -35.24 32.92
N LEU A 6 4.89 -35.43 32.37
CA LEU A 6 6.17 -34.92 32.88
C LEU A 6 6.15 -33.39 33.13
N PHE A 7 5.24 -32.68 32.48
CA PHE A 7 4.99 -31.26 32.64
C PHE A 7 4.52 -30.86 34.04
N HIS A 8 3.94 -31.76 34.84
CA HIS A 8 3.59 -31.48 36.25
C HIS A 8 4.82 -31.29 37.15
N ARG A 9 6.00 -31.75 36.71
CA ARG A 9 7.26 -31.62 37.47
C ARG A 9 8.03 -30.34 37.13
N LEU A 10 7.58 -29.56 36.15
CA LEU A 10 8.25 -28.33 35.72
C LEU A 10 7.79 -27.15 36.57
N THR A 11 8.73 -26.32 37.00
CA THR A 11 8.41 -25.05 37.67
C THR A 11 7.85 -24.03 36.66
N PRO A 12 7.01 -23.07 37.10
CA PRO A 12 6.47 -22.03 36.21
C PRO A 12 7.55 -21.23 35.46
N ASP A 13 8.70 -21.00 36.08
CA ASP A 13 9.81 -20.27 35.44
C ASP A 13 10.50 -21.10 34.35
N LEU A 14 10.63 -22.41 34.56
CA LEU A 14 11.17 -23.31 33.53
C LEU A 14 10.20 -23.41 32.34
N ILE A 15 8.90 -23.47 32.58
CA ILE A 15 7.86 -23.42 31.53
C ILE A 15 7.98 -22.12 30.72
N LYS A 16 8.12 -20.97 31.38
CA LYS A 16 8.32 -19.68 30.70
C LYS A 16 9.60 -19.64 29.87
N ARG A 17 10.68 -20.25 30.36
CA ARG A 17 11.97 -20.29 29.65
C ARG A 17 11.90 -21.20 28.42
N ILE A 18 11.27 -22.37 28.53
CA ILE A 18 11.00 -23.25 27.38
C ILE A 18 10.16 -22.51 26.33
N ALA A 19 9.09 -21.83 26.76
CA ALA A 19 8.23 -21.06 25.85
C ALA A 19 8.98 -19.91 25.14
N SER A 20 9.98 -19.30 25.78
CA SER A 20 10.79 -18.23 25.16
C SER A 20 11.69 -18.72 24.03
N CYS A 21 11.98 -20.03 23.96
CA CYS A 21 12.77 -20.64 22.90
C CYS A 21 11.91 -21.08 21.70
N MET A 22 10.58 -20.93 21.77
CA MET A 22 9.63 -21.36 20.73
C MET A 22 8.99 -20.16 20.05
N HIS A 23 8.53 -20.34 18.81
CA HIS A 23 7.76 -19.30 18.14
C HIS A 23 6.44 -19.03 18.89
N PRO A 24 6.05 -17.74 19.11
CA PRO A 24 4.87 -17.38 19.90
C PRO A 24 3.57 -18.08 19.47
N ASN A 25 3.37 -18.28 18.15
CA ASN A 25 2.19 -19.00 17.65
C ASN A 25 2.14 -20.45 18.15
N TYR A 26 3.26 -21.17 18.10
CA TYR A 26 3.32 -22.55 18.57
C TYR A 26 3.07 -22.65 20.09
N VAL A 27 3.56 -21.66 20.84
CA VAL A 27 3.29 -21.57 22.27
C VAL A 27 1.79 -21.39 22.51
N SER A 28 1.17 -20.43 21.82
CA SER A 28 -0.25 -20.10 21.99
C SER A 28 -1.20 -21.22 21.55
N THR A 29 -0.90 -21.92 20.45
CA THR A 29 -1.82 -22.92 19.85
C THR A 29 -1.52 -24.37 20.21
N GLY A 30 -0.31 -24.66 20.71
CA GLY A 30 0.12 -26.02 21.04
C GLY A 30 0.57 -26.12 22.49
N PHE A 31 1.72 -25.53 22.83
CA PHE A 31 2.38 -25.72 24.12
C PHE A 31 1.49 -25.35 25.32
N LYS A 32 0.76 -24.24 25.21
CA LYS A 32 -0.19 -23.78 26.23
C LYS A 32 -1.34 -24.76 26.49
N LEU A 33 -1.69 -25.59 25.50
CA LEU A 33 -2.82 -26.52 25.57
C LEU A 33 -2.43 -27.91 26.10
N VAL A 34 -1.15 -28.13 26.43
CA VAL A 34 -0.64 -29.45 26.89
C VAL A 34 -1.16 -29.82 28.29
N CYS A 35 -1.18 -28.89 29.24
CA CYS A 35 -1.75 -29.11 30.57
C CYS A 35 -2.14 -27.80 31.28
N LYS A 36 -2.89 -27.92 32.39
CA LYS A 36 -3.42 -26.76 33.14
C LYS A 36 -2.32 -25.90 33.74
N GLU A 37 -1.22 -26.50 34.18
CA GLU A 37 -0.07 -25.85 34.81
C GLU A 37 0.68 -24.97 33.80
N VAL A 38 0.90 -25.51 32.58
CA VAL A 38 1.51 -24.76 31.48
C VAL A 38 0.58 -23.63 31.02
N ALA A 39 -0.73 -23.89 30.93
CA ALA A 39 -1.72 -22.87 30.61
C ALA A 39 -1.73 -21.71 31.62
N ALA A 40 -1.63 -22.03 32.92
CA ALA A 40 -1.57 -21.04 33.99
C ALA A 40 -0.28 -20.22 33.94
N ALA A 41 0.88 -20.87 33.76
CA ALA A 41 2.18 -20.21 33.72
C ALA A 41 2.35 -19.24 32.53
N LEU A 42 1.66 -19.51 31.41
CA LEU A 42 1.79 -18.77 30.15
C LEU A 42 0.58 -17.86 29.83
N ARG A 43 -0.40 -17.77 30.74
CA ARG A 43 -1.67 -17.08 30.51
C ARG A 43 -1.49 -15.63 30.06
N GLU A 44 -0.57 -14.89 30.68
CA GLU A 44 -0.39 -13.45 30.45
C GLU A 44 0.43 -13.14 29.19
N ARG A 45 1.45 -13.92 28.87
CA ARG A 45 2.39 -13.62 27.76
C ARG A 45 1.96 -14.15 26.39
N TYR A 46 1.20 -15.25 26.35
CA TYR A 46 0.84 -15.94 25.11
C TYR A 46 -0.69 -16.01 24.98
N HIS A 47 -1.33 -14.84 24.96
CA HIS A 47 -2.79 -14.68 24.77
C HIS A 47 -3.15 -14.15 23.38
N ARG A 48 -2.15 -13.77 22.57
CA ARG A 48 -2.32 -13.29 21.19
C ARG A 48 -1.65 -14.26 20.22
N ILE A 49 -2.30 -14.44 19.07
CA ILE A 49 -1.77 -15.21 17.94
C ILE A 49 -1.38 -14.21 16.86
N GLN A 50 -0.15 -14.30 16.37
CA GLN A 50 0.37 -13.44 15.33
C GLN A 50 0.11 -14.06 13.97
N LEU A 51 -0.82 -13.50 13.20
CA LEU A 51 -1.09 -13.96 11.83
C LEU A 51 -0.19 -13.30 10.80
N ARG A 52 0.25 -12.06 11.05
CA ARG A 52 1.06 -11.27 10.11
C ARG A 52 2.55 -11.43 10.42
N GLY A 53 3.33 -11.83 9.41
CA GLY A 53 4.78 -11.85 9.45
C GLY A 53 5.39 -10.45 9.28
N GLU A 54 6.70 -10.36 9.11
CA GLU A 54 7.33 -9.10 8.74
C GLU A 54 6.78 -8.62 7.38
N PRO A 55 6.38 -7.34 7.23
CA PRO A 55 5.91 -6.82 5.96
C PRO A 55 6.99 -7.03 4.89
N ARG A 56 6.61 -7.64 3.76
CA ARG A 56 7.47 -7.64 2.57
C ARG A 56 7.16 -6.39 1.79
N THR A 57 8.14 -5.52 1.67
CA THR A 57 8.07 -4.36 0.78
C THR A 57 8.68 -4.77 -0.56
N LEU A 58 7.86 -4.82 -1.61
CA LEU A 58 8.39 -4.91 -2.97
C LEU A 58 8.89 -3.53 -3.34
N LYS A 59 10.21 -3.39 -3.40
CA LYS A 59 10.85 -2.16 -3.83
C LYS A 59 10.81 -2.11 -5.35
N ARG A 60 10.14 -1.09 -5.86
CA ARG A 60 10.20 -0.79 -7.30
C ARG A 60 11.40 0.09 -7.57
N PHE A 61 12.06 -0.15 -8.69
CA PHE A 61 13.16 0.70 -9.12
C PHE A 61 12.68 2.03 -9.75
N ASP A 62 11.43 2.06 -10.22
CA ASP A 62 10.79 3.14 -11.00
C ASP A 62 9.63 3.85 -10.27
N SER A 63 9.25 3.40 -9.07
CA SER A 63 8.05 3.91 -8.38
C SER A 63 8.04 3.60 -6.88
N SER A 64 6.96 3.99 -6.23
CA SER A 64 6.74 3.84 -4.79
C SER A 64 6.56 2.37 -4.38
N ASP A 65 7.28 2.00 -3.31
CA ASP A 65 7.24 0.72 -2.61
C ASP A 65 5.83 0.13 -2.39
N ILE A 66 5.63 -1.16 -2.70
CA ILE A 66 4.38 -1.88 -2.43
C ILE A 66 4.56 -2.69 -1.15
N SER A 67 3.89 -2.31 -0.06
CA SER A 67 3.82 -3.14 1.15
C SER A 67 2.82 -4.27 0.96
N ILE A 68 3.28 -5.50 1.09
CA ILE A 68 2.47 -6.71 0.96
C ILE A 68 2.24 -7.34 2.33
N ALA A 69 1.01 -7.81 2.53
CA ALA A 69 0.63 -8.58 3.71
C ALA A 69 1.04 -10.05 3.53
N ILE A 70 1.99 -10.52 4.34
CA ILE A 70 2.46 -11.91 4.32
C ILE A 70 2.16 -12.58 5.65
N ALA A 71 1.73 -13.84 5.58
CA ALA A 71 1.49 -14.70 6.73
C ALA A 71 2.76 -14.88 7.58
N ALA A 72 2.59 -14.95 8.90
CA ALA A 72 3.66 -15.34 9.81
C ALA A 72 3.91 -16.85 9.70
N HIS A 73 5.17 -17.26 9.78
CA HIS A 73 5.55 -18.66 9.84
C HIS A 73 6.11 -19.02 11.22
N PRO A 74 5.60 -20.08 11.88
CA PRO A 74 4.55 -21.00 11.45
C PRO A 74 3.13 -20.40 11.51
N TRP A 75 2.31 -20.75 10.50
CA TRP A 75 0.91 -20.34 10.39
C TRP A 75 -0.01 -21.18 11.31
N PRO A 76 -0.88 -20.56 12.11
CA PRO A 76 -1.76 -21.27 13.04
C PRO A 76 -3.04 -21.79 12.35
N GLY A 77 -2.90 -22.70 11.37
CA GLY A 77 -3.99 -23.13 10.47
C GLY A 77 -5.26 -23.61 11.18
N ALA A 78 -5.16 -24.58 12.09
CA ALA A 78 -6.34 -25.13 12.79
C ALA A 78 -7.06 -24.09 13.67
N ALA A 79 -6.28 -23.28 14.41
CA ALA A 79 -6.84 -22.22 15.25
C ALA A 79 -7.47 -21.10 14.41
N PHE A 80 -6.88 -20.79 13.25
CA PHE A 80 -7.45 -19.86 12.29
C PHE A 80 -8.82 -20.33 11.80
N VAL A 81 -8.92 -21.57 11.32
CA VAL A 81 -10.19 -22.12 10.79
C VAL A 81 -11.24 -22.22 11.90
N ALA A 82 -10.85 -22.61 13.13
CA ALA A 82 -11.78 -22.71 14.25
C ALA A 82 -12.42 -21.36 14.62
N HIS A 83 -11.66 -20.25 14.47
CA HIS A 83 -12.17 -18.91 14.75
C HIS A 83 -12.84 -18.27 13.52
N TRP A 84 -12.15 -18.22 12.39
CA TRP A 84 -12.56 -17.50 11.18
C TRP A 84 -13.41 -18.32 10.21
N GLY A 85 -13.61 -19.62 10.43
CA GLY A 85 -14.50 -20.47 9.64
C GLY A 85 -15.98 -20.29 9.95
N ARG A 86 -16.36 -19.21 10.66
CA ARG A 86 -17.74 -18.85 10.98
C ARG A 86 -17.93 -17.36 10.69
N PRO A 87 -19.15 -16.88 10.37
CA PRO A 87 -19.38 -15.49 9.98
C PRO A 87 -19.28 -14.49 11.14
N GLU A 88 -19.50 -14.90 12.39
CA GLU A 88 -19.65 -13.97 13.52
C GLU A 88 -18.39 -13.10 13.76
N PRO A 89 -17.16 -13.64 13.77
CA PRO A 89 -15.96 -12.81 13.98
C PRO A 89 -15.69 -11.80 12.86
N TRP A 90 -16.19 -12.05 11.65
CA TRP A 90 -16.03 -11.14 10.52
C TRP A 90 -16.91 -9.88 10.65
N ARG A 91 -18.02 -9.95 11.40
CA ARG A 91 -18.96 -8.82 11.59
C ARG A 91 -18.30 -7.60 12.25
N ALA A 92 -17.32 -7.85 13.12
CA ALA A 92 -16.54 -6.81 13.78
C ALA A 92 -15.47 -6.17 12.86
N LEU A 93 -15.08 -6.86 11.79
CA LEU A 93 -14.00 -6.42 10.90
C LEU A 93 -14.47 -5.41 9.86
N SER A 94 -13.72 -4.33 9.70
CA SER A 94 -13.91 -3.37 8.60
C SER A 94 -13.49 -3.97 7.25
N ARG A 95 -13.95 -3.41 6.13
CA ARG A 95 -13.64 -3.90 4.77
C ARG A 95 -12.14 -4.16 4.58
N TRP A 96 -11.31 -3.20 4.98
CA TRP A 96 -9.85 -3.32 4.85
C TRP A 96 -9.27 -4.44 5.72
N GLN A 97 -9.78 -4.63 6.94
CA GLN A 97 -9.33 -5.71 7.83
C GLN A 97 -9.69 -7.10 7.27
N ARG A 98 -10.88 -7.24 6.67
CA ARG A 98 -11.30 -8.48 6.00
C ARG A 98 -10.39 -8.81 4.81
N ARG A 99 -10.13 -7.82 3.94
CA ARG A 99 -9.15 -7.93 2.83
C ARG A 99 -7.76 -8.32 3.33
N GLN A 100 -7.27 -7.67 4.38
CA GLN A 100 -5.96 -7.97 4.95
C GLN A 100 -5.89 -9.42 5.46
N LEU A 101 -6.95 -9.89 6.12
CA LEU A 101 -7.02 -11.26 6.62
C LEU A 101 -7.05 -12.28 5.46
N LEU A 102 -7.75 -11.97 4.38
CA LEU A 102 -7.73 -12.75 3.14
C LEU A 102 -6.32 -12.81 2.54
N CYS A 103 -5.59 -11.70 2.46
CA CYS A 103 -4.20 -11.67 1.99
C CYS A 103 -3.26 -12.55 2.85
N LEU A 104 -3.44 -12.53 4.18
CA LEU A 104 -2.67 -13.39 5.09
C LEU A 104 -3.01 -14.87 4.89
N ALA A 105 -4.29 -15.21 4.72
CA ALA A 105 -4.71 -16.59 4.42
C ALA A 105 -4.17 -17.05 3.06
N ALA A 106 -4.19 -16.18 2.05
CA ALA A 106 -3.69 -16.45 0.70
C ALA A 106 -2.17 -16.68 0.64
N SER A 107 -1.41 -16.12 1.58
CA SER A 107 0.05 -16.29 1.69
C SER A 107 0.47 -17.38 2.70
N SER A 108 -0.49 -18.13 3.25
CA SER A 108 -0.24 -19.03 4.38
C SER A 108 0.19 -20.46 4.01
N HIS A 109 0.08 -20.87 2.74
CA HIS A 109 0.24 -22.27 2.31
C HIS A 109 -0.72 -23.25 3.01
N HIS A 110 -1.88 -22.76 3.47
CA HIS A 110 -2.90 -23.56 4.15
C HIS A 110 -4.28 -23.41 3.48
N PRO A 111 -4.63 -24.29 2.52
CA PRO A 111 -5.87 -24.19 1.74
C PRO A 111 -7.16 -24.03 2.57
N PRO A 112 -7.36 -24.77 3.70
CA PRO A 112 -8.57 -24.59 4.51
C PRO A 112 -8.69 -23.20 5.14
N SER A 113 -7.57 -22.51 5.39
CA SER A 113 -7.61 -21.12 5.87
C SER A 113 -8.04 -20.16 4.76
N LEU A 114 -7.59 -20.40 3.52
CA LEU A 114 -8.01 -19.61 2.37
C LEU A 114 -9.49 -19.83 2.07
N ASP A 115 -9.97 -21.07 2.08
CA ASP A 115 -11.39 -21.39 1.87
C ASP A 115 -12.28 -20.72 2.93
N ALA A 116 -11.88 -20.79 4.21
CA ALA A 116 -12.59 -20.11 5.30
C ALA A 116 -12.62 -18.58 5.11
N ALA A 117 -11.51 -17.99 4.65
CA ALA A 117 -11.45 -16.57 4.37
C ALA A 117 -12.35 -16.18 3.19
N LEU A 118 -12.30 -16.91 2.07
CA LEU A 118 -13.12 -16.66 0.89
C LEU A 118 -14.62 -16.77 1.19
N ALA A 119 -15.02 -17.77 2.00
CA ALA A 119 -16.41 -17.98 2.38
C ALA A 119 -17.03 -16.83 3.19
N HIS A 120 -16.23 -16.08 3.94
CA HIS A 120 -16.73 -15.10 4.93
C HIS A 120 -16.16 -13.68 4.76
N CYS A 121 -15.22 -13.44 3.85
CA CYS A 121 -14.63 -12.12 3.63
C CYS A 121 -15.70 -11.07 3.29
N GLY A 122 -16.66 -11.41 2.41
CA GLY A 122 -17.75 -10.51 2.06
C GLY A 122 -17.27 -9.18 1.47
N THR A 123 -16.10 -9.17 0.83
CA THR A 123 -15.56 -8.03 0.07
C THR A 123 -15.19 -8.45 -1.35
N LEU A 124 -15.00 -7.47 -2.23
CA LEU A 124 -14.38 -7.72 -3.53
C LEU A 124 -13.00 -8.35 -3.32
N ILE A 125 -12.74 -9.42 -4.05
CA ILE A 125 -11.43 -10.07 -4.09
C ILE A 125 -10.58 -9.26 -5.05
N GLU A 126 -9.76 -8.37 -4.48
CA GLU A 126 -8.83 -7.53 -5.23
C GLU A 126 -7.48 -8.23 -5.42
N ALA A 127 -6.71 -7.71 -6.38
CA ALA A 127 -5.38 -8.18 -6.73
C ALA A 127 -4.41 -8.36 -5.55
N ASP A 128 -4.61 -7.68 -4.42
CA ASP A 128 -3.75 -7.82 -3.23
C ASP A 128 -3.67 -9.25 -2.69
N ALA A 129 -4.77 -10.00 -2.70
CA ALA A 129 -4.78 -11.38 -2.20
C ALA A 129 -3.93 -12.27 -3.11
N LEU A 130 -4.08 -12.08 -4.43
CA LEU A 130 -3.28 -12.76 -5.45
C LEU A 130 -1.81 -12.37 -5.35
N VAL A 131 -1.49 -11.07 -5.25
CA VAL A 131 -0.13 -10.55 -5.05
C VAL A 131 0.52 -11.14 -3.78
N SER A 132 -0.23 -11.31 -2.71
CA SER A 132 0.25 -11.93 -1.46
C SER A 132 0.56 -13.42 -1.64
N ALA A 133 -0.32 -14.17 -2.32
CA ALA A 133 -0.09 -15.57 -2.67
C ALA A 133 1.14 -15.76 -3.58
N ILE A 134 1.25 -14.92 -4.61
CA ILE A 134 2.39 -14.91 -5.56
C ILE A 134 3.70 -14.64 -4.82
N THR A 135 3.71 -13.63 -3.94
CA THR A 135 4.90 -13.25 -3.16
C THR A 135 5.30 -14.34 -2.16
N ALA A 136 4.34 -15.14 -1.69
CA ALA A 136 4.59 -16.32 -0.87
C ALA A 136 4.97 -17.57 -1.68
N GLY A 137 4.82 -17.55 -3.01
CA GLY A 137 5.06 -18.68 -3.90
C GLY A 137 3.98 -19.78 -3.83
N ASP A 138 2.79 -19.48 -3.29
CA ASP A 138 1.70 -20.46 -3.16
C ASP A 138 0.89 -20.57 -4.47
N LEU A 139 1.32 -21.46 -5.36
CA LEU A 139 0.65 -21.68 -6.66
C LEU A 139 -0.79 -22.18 -6.49
N ALA A 140 -1.09 -22.96 -5.44
CA ALA A 140 -2.44 -23.48 -5.22
C ALA A 140 -3.40 -22.35 -4.85
N ALA A 141 -2.98 -21.43 -3.97
CA ALA A 141 -3.74 -20.23 -3.66
C ALA A 141 -3.90 -19.31 -4.88
N CYS A 142 -2.84 -19.14 -5.68
CA CYS A 142 -2.90 -18.33 -6.92
C CYS A 142 -3.97 -18.86 -7.89
N ARG A 143 -3.96 -20.18 -8.16
CA ARG A 143 -4.97 -20.84 -9.01
C ARG A 143 -6.37 -20.67 -8.46
N ARG A 144 -6.57 -20.87 -7.16
CA ARG A 144 -7.88 -20.73 -6.53
C ARG A 144 -8.44 -19.31 -6.70
N LEU A 145 -7.63 -18.30 -6.40
CA LEU A 145 -8.04 -16.89 -6.47
C LEU A 145 -8.32 -16.43 -7.91
N PHE A 146 -7.52 -16.86 -8.87
CA PHE A 146 -7.62 -16.40 -10.26
C PHE A 146 -8.63 -17.22 -11.09
N GLU A 147 -8.59 -18.55 -10.99
CA GLU A 147 -9.39 -19.44 -11.84
C GLU A 147 -10.81 -19.66 -11.28
N THR A 148 -10.99 -19.73 -9.96
CA THR A 148 -12.29 -20.05 -9.33
C THR A 148 -13.06 -18.81 -8.90
N GLU A 149 -12.36 -17.84 -8.31
CA GLU A 149 -13.01 -16.66 -7.73
C GLU A 149 -13.08 -15.46 -8.68
N SER A 150 -12.50 -15.58 -9.89
CA SER A 150 -12.44 -14.51 -10.90
C SER A 150 -11.93 -13.18 -10.34
N CYS A 151 -10.84 -13.23 -9.56
CA CYS A 151 -10.21 -12.05 -8.97
C CYS A 151 -9.91 -11.00 -10.06
N ASP A 152 -10.31 -9.76 -9.81
CA ASP A 152 -9.85 -8.64 -10.63
C ASP A 152 -8.34 -8.48 -10.39
N TRP A 153 -7.55 -8.57 -11.47
CA TRP A 153 -6.10 -8.62 -11.37
C TRP A 153 -5.49 -7.35 -11.94
N ASP A 154 -4.54 -6.79 -11.20
CA ASP A 154 -3.87 -5.56 -11.58
C ASP A 154 -2.73 -5.90 -12.55
N ALA A 155 -2.85 -5.39 -13.79
CA ALA A 155 -1.91 -5.64 -14.88
C ALA A 155 -0.47 -5.15 -14.63
N LYS A 156 -0.22 -4.40 -13.56
CA LYS A 156 1.11 -3.96 -13.14
C LYS A 156 1.59 -4.73 -11.93
N ARG A 157 0.77 -4.77 -10.87
CA ARG A 157 1.19 -5.29 -9.56
C ARG A 157 1.36 -6.82 -9.54
N VAL A 158 0.54 -7.55 -10.29
CA VAL A 158 0.60 -9.02 -10.34
C VAL A 158 1.87 -9.53 -11.04
N PRO A 159 2.23 -9.04 -12.25
CA PRO A 159 3.49 -9.40 -12.88
C PRO A 159 4.73 -8.97 -12.08
N GLU A 160 4.71 -7.76 -11.48
CA GLU A 160 5.79 -7.27 -10.62
C GLU A 160 6.02 -8.17 -9.41
N ALA A 161 4.95 -8.62 -8.75
CA ALA A 161 5.04 -9.52 -7.61
C ALA A 161 5.61 -10.89 -8.01
N ALA A 162 5.23 -11.40 -9.19
CA ALA A 162 5.75 -12.66 -9.71
C ALA A 162 7.26 -12.57 -10.01
N GLY A 163 7.68 -11.48 -10.66
CA GLY A 163 9.10 -11.20 -10.89
C GLY A 163 9.90 -11.13 -9.60
N HIS A 164 9.39 -10.44 -8.56
CA HIS A 164 10.07 -10.34 -7.27
C HIS A 164 10.11 -11.65 -6.47
N SER A 165 9.09 -12.51 -6.59
CA SER A 165 9.02 -13.74 -5.81
C SER A 165 10.04 -14.78 -6.26
N GLY A 166 10.46 -14.74 -7.54
CA GLY A 166 11.38 -15.71 -8.12
C GLY A 166 10.79 -17.11 -8.33
N SER A 167 9.49 -17.28 -8.08
CA SER A 167 8.81 -18.57 -8.22
C SER A 167 8.49 -18.85 -9.68
N LEU A 168 9.40 -19.56 -10.37
CA LEU A 168 9.23 -19.94 -11.77
C LEU A 168 7.88 -20.65 -12.04
N PRO A 169 7.39 -21.58 -11.20
CA PRO A 169 6.09 -22.21 -11.42
C PRO A 169 4.91 -21.21 -11.43
N VAL A 170 4.98 -20.16 -10.62
CA VAL A 170 3.97 -19.09 -10.60
C VAL A 170 4.09 -18.20 -11.83
N CYS A 171 5.31 -17.87 -12.25
CA CYS A 171 5.55 -17.11 -13.48
C CYS A 171 5.05 -17.86 -14.73
N GLU A 172 5.35 -19.16 -14.84
CA GLU A 172 4.89 -20.02 -15.93
C GLU A 172 3.36 -20.10 -15.98
N TRP A 173 2.74 -20.38 -14.83
CA TRP A 173 1.28 -20.42 -14.72
C TRP A 173 0.65 -19.08 -15.14
N LEU A 174 1.22 -17.95 -14.71
CA LEU A 174 0.69 -16.63 -15.01
C LEU A 174 0.75 -16.32 -16.52
N VAL A 175 1.84 -16.69 -17.19
CA VAL A 175 1.98 -16.56 -18.66
C VAL A 175 1.02 -17.49 -19.41
N ASP A 176 0.80 -18.70 -18.92
CA ASP A 176 -0.11 -19.65 -19.56
C ASP A 176 -1.59 -19.22 -19.45
N ARG A 177 -1.94 -18.44 -18.43
CA ARG A 177 -3.32 -18.01 -18.15
C ARG A 177 -3.66 -16.63 -18.69
N VAL A 178 -2.68 -15.73 -18.75
CA VAL A 178 -2.89 -14.36 -19.22
C VAL A 178 -2.21 -14.18 -20.58
N PRO A 179 -2.93 -13.80 -21.65
CA PRO A 179 -2.32 -13.53 -22.95
C PRO A 179 -1.15 -12.55 -22.84
N GLY A 180 -0.02 -12.84 -23.49
CA GLY A 180 1.24 -12.12 -23.27
C GLY A 180 1.22 -10.60 -23.46
N ARG A 181 0.32 -10.05 -24.29
CA ARG A 181 0.13 -8.59 -24.45
C ARG A 181 -0.51 -7.92 -23.23
N GLU A 182 -1.33 -8.62 -22.46
CA GLU A 182 -1.96 -8.09 -21.26
C GLU A 182 -1.05 -8.21 -20.03
N LEU A 183 -0.24 -9.27 -19.97
CA LEU A 183 0.70 -9.49 -18.87
C LEU A 183 1.86 -8.49 -18.89
N ASN A 184 2.20 -7.98 -20.08
CA ASN A 184 3.31 -7.05 -20.30
C ASN A 184 4.61 -7.54 -19.61
N LEU A 185 4.97 -8.79 -19.91
CA LEU A 185 6.16 -9.49 -19.43
C LEU A 185 7.44 -8.63 -19.50
N PRO A 186 7.72 -7.89 -20.60
CA PRO A 186 8.89 -7.02 -20.72
C PRO A 186 8.94 -5.83 -19.75
N ASN A 187 7.80 -5.26 -19.38
CA ASN A 187 7.72 -3.99 -18.65
C ASN A 187 7.59 -4.16 -17.13
N PHE A 188 6.95 -5.24 -16.67
CA PHE A 188 6.63 -5.38 -15.24
C PHE A 188 7.30 -6.59 -14.58
N LEU A 189 7.17 -7.78 -15.17
CA LEU A 189 7.72 -9.01 -14.57
C LEU A 189 9.24 -9.06 -14.71
N LEU A 190 9.75 -8.81 -15.91
CA LEU A 190 11.18 -8.94 -16.19
C LEU A 190 12.05 -7.93 -15.43
N PRO A 191 11.73 -6.61 -15.38
CA PRO A 191 12.47 -5.68 -14.53
C PRO A 191 12.42 -6.06 -13.05
N ALA A 192 11.28 -6.52 -12.53
CA ALA A 192 11.17 -7.00 -11.16
C ALA A 192 12.08 -8.20 -10.87
N ALA A 193 12.15 -9.17 -11.79
CA ALA A 193 13.07 -10.30 -11.70
C ALA A 193 14.53 -9.87 -11.79
N CYS A 194 14.86 -8.90 -12.65
CA CYS A 194 16.19 -8.31 -12.76
C CYS A 194 16.60 -7.61 -11.47
N TYR A 195 15.72 -6.80 -10.87
CA TYR A 195 15.98 -6.12 -9.60
C TYR A 195 16.23 -7.12 -8.47
N ALA A 196 15.39 -8.16 -8.37
CA ALA A 196 15.52 -9.20 -7.36
C ALA A 196 16.68 -10.20 -7.61
N GLY A 197 17.25 -10.22 -8.82
CA GLY A 197 18.37 -11.10 -9.18
C GLY A 197 17.99 -12.56 -9.47
N HIS A 198 16.73 -12.82 -9.83
CA HIS A 198 16.25 -14.19 -10.11
C HIS A 198 16.63 -14.62 -11.53
N GLU A 199 17.89 -15.00 -11.73
CA GLU A 199 18.48 -15.29 -13.05
C GLU A 199 17.69 -16.31 -13.87
N HIS A 200 17.16 -17.36 -13.23
CA HIS A 200 16.38 -18.40 -13.90
C HIS A 200 15.05 -17.87 -14.43
N VAL A 201 14.40 -16.94 -13.73
CA VAL A 201 13.19 -16.26 -14.21
C VAL A 201 13.54 -15.27 -15.32
N VAL A 202 14.65 -14.54 -15.19
CA VAL A 202 15.11 -13.60 -16.21
C VAL A 202 15.38 -14.31 -17.53
N GLU A 203 16.14 -15.40 -17.52
CA GLU A 203 16.45 -16.16 -18.74
C GLU A 203 15.19 -16.79 -19.36
N TRP A 204 14.32 -17.37 -18.53
CA TRP A 204 13.03 -17.89 -18.98
C TRP A 204 12.14 -16.80 -19.63
N ALA A 205 12.09 -15.60 -19.05
CA ALA A 205 11.30 -14.49 -19.57
C ALA A 205 11.91 -13.91 -20.85
N LEU A 206 13.23 -13.78 -20.94
CA LEU A 206 13.93 -13.31 -22.14
C LEU A 206 13.72 -14.23 -23.35
N GLN A 207 13.65 -15.54 -23.15
CA GLN A 207 13.35 -16.50 -24.23
C GLN A 207 11.93 -16.32 -24.80
N ARG A 208 11.02 -15.70 -24.03
CA ARG A 208 9.62 -15.49 -24.39
C ARG A 208 9.32 -14.06 -24.87
N ALA A 209 10.11 -13.07 -24.46
CA ALA A 209 9.93 -11.65 -24.77
C ALA A 209 10.41 -11.23 -26.18
N ASN A 210 10.37 -12.14 -27.17
CA ASN A 210 11.00 -11.96 -28.49
C ASN A 210 10.75 -10.57 -29.12
N ASP A 211 11.83 -9.94 -29.61
CA ASP A 211 11.91 -8.67 -30.35
C ASP A 211 11.65 -7.34 -29.61
N ASP A 212 11.36 -7.34 -28.31
CA ASP A 212 11.06 -6.11 -27.55
C ASP A 212 12.31 -5.39 -26.98
N ARG A 213 13.29 -5.08 -27.84
CA ARG A 213 14.53 -4.35 -27.48
C ARG A 213 14.29 -2.98 -26.85
N GLY A 214 13.09 -2.42 -27.00
CA GLY A 214 12.69 -1.12 -26.45
C GLY A 214 12.76 -1.01 -24.92
N TRP A 215 12.74 -2.15 -24.21
CA TRP A 215 12.74 -2.26 -22.74
C TRP A 215 14.11 -2.64 -22.15
N SER A 216 15.14 -2.80 -23.00
CA SER A 216 16.48 -3.21 -22.56
C SER A 216 17.08 -2.30 -21.48
N CYS A 217 16.85 -0.99 -21.59
CA CYS A 217 17.31 -0.01 -20.59
C CYS A 217 16.63 -0.22 -19.23
N ASP A 218 15.34 -0.57 -19.19
CA ASP A 218 14.62 -0.83 -17.94
C ASP A 218 15.12 -2.09 -17.25
N TRP A 219 15.47 -3.13 -18.01
CA TRP A 219 16.05 -4.37 -17.46
C TRP A 219 17.43 -4.12 -16.86
N LEU A 220 18.27 -3.34 -17.55
CA LEU A 220 19.59 -2.94 -17.09
C LEU A 220 19.49 -2.05 -15.85
N ALA A 221 18.65 -1.02 -15.88
CA ALA A 221 18.42 -0.13 -14.74
C ALA A 221 17.89 -0.92 -13.53
N ALA A 222 16.95 -1.85 -13.72
CA ALA A 222 16.45 -2.67 -12.63
C ALA A 222 17.54 -3.57 -12.01
N ALA A 223 18.33 -4.28 -12.84
CA ALA A 223 19.45 -5.08 -12.36
C ALA A 223 20.50 -4.22 -11.61
N ALA A 224 20.79 -3.04 -12.14
CA ALA A 224 21.73 -2.09 -11.54
C ALA A 224 21.22 -1.58 -10.18
N ALA A 225 19.98 -1.12 -10.10
CA ALA A 225 19.36 -0.62 -8.87
C ALA A 225 19.24 -1.71 -7.79
N GLY A 226 19.06 -2.98 -8.21
CA GLY A 226 19.08 -4.14 -7.34
C GLY A 226 20.48 -4.58 -6.89
N GLY A 227 21.55 -3.98 -7.43
CA GLY A 227 22.93 -4.33 -7.14
C GLY A 227 23.40 -5.64 -7.79
N GLN A 228 22.69 -6.13 -8.80
CA GLN A 228 22.94 -7.41 -9.46
C GLN A 228 24.02 -7.27 -10.54
N VAL A 229 25.27 -7.02 -10.14
CA VAL A 229 26.37 -6.67 -11.05
C VAL A 229 26.63 -7.73 -12.13
N GLN A 230 26.62 -9.02 -11.77
CA GLN A 230 26.87 -10.10 -12.75
C GLN A 230 25.70 -10.25 -13.75
N LEU A 231 24.47 -10.00 -13.30
CA LEU A 231 23.30 -10.00 -14.17
C LEU A 231 23.32 -8.79 -15.10
N LEU A 232 23.61 -7.60 -14.57
CA LEU A 232 23.78 -6.37 -15.32
C LEU A 232 24.81 -6.52 -16.45
N GLN A 233 25.98 -7.09 -16.16
CA GLN A 233 27.05 -7.30 -17.16
C GLN A 233 26.61 -8.25 -18.28
N ARG A 234 25.92 -9.36 -17.95
CA ARG A 234 25.39 -10.29 -18.95
C ARG A 234 24.31 -9.66 -19.81
N LEU A 235 23.40 -8.91 -19.20
CA LEU A 235 22.35 -8.18 -19.92
C LEU A 235 22.97 -7.13 -20.84
N ALA A 236 23.99 -6.39 -20.39
CA ALA A 236 24.66 -5.37 -21.19
C ALA A 236 25.45 -5.96 -22.37
N ALA A 237 26.02 -7.16 -22.21
CA ALA A 237 26.67 -7.89 -23.30
C ALA A 237 25.67 -8.33 -24.38
N ARG A 238 24.43 -8.64 -24.00
CA ARG A 238 23.35 -9.05 -24.92
C ARG A 238 22.60 -7.85 -25.52
N PHE A 239 22.47 -6.77 -24.76
CA PHE A 239 21.74 -5.56 -25.10
C PHE A 239 22.59 -4.32 -24.77
N PRO A 240 23.49 -3.89 -25.66
CA PRO A 240 24.30 -2.71 -25.46
C PRO A 240 23.43 -1.46 -25.29
N VAL A 241 23.82 -0.55 -24.38
CA VAL A 241 23.13 0.74 -24.19
C VAL A 241 23.51 1.66 -25.35
N GLU A 242 22.53 2.07 -26.16
CA GLU A 242 22.73 3.05 -27.22
C GLU A 242 22.72 4.48 -26.63
N PRO A 243 23.79 5.29 -26.82
CA PRO A 243 23.89 6.62 -26.22
C PRO A 243 22.89 7.65 -26.76
N GLU A 244 22.39 7.46 -27.99
CA GLU A 244 21.58 8.45 -28.71
C GLU A 244 20.08 8.41 -28.35
N ALA A 245 19.62 7.46 -27.54
CA ALA A 245 18.23 7.38 -27.10
C ALA A 245 17.95 8.43 -26.00
N PRO A 246 17.19 9.50 -26.26
CA PRO A 246 17.02 10.59 -25.31
C PRO A 246 16.36 10.09 -24.01
N GLY A 247 16.98 10.37 -22.87
CA GLY A 247 16.46 10.10 -21.51
C GLY A 247 16.59 8.67 -20.99
N LYS A 248 16.94 7.67 -21.82
CA LYS A 248 17.08 6.27 -21.37
C LYS A 248 18.47 5.94 -20.80
N GLY A 249 19.53 6.56 -21.32
CA GLY A 249 20.90 6.35 -20.85
C GLY A 249 21.15 6.92 -19.45
N THR A 250 20.60 8.09 -19.12
CA THR A 250 20.70 8.72 -17.79
C THR A 250 20.02 7.87 -16.72
N TYR A 251 18.90 7.24 -17.06
CA TYR A 251 18.16 6.38 -16.16
C TYR A 251 18.95 5.12 -15.72
N VAL A 252 19.65 4.47 -16.65
CA VAL A 252 20.54 3.33 -16.33
C VAL A 252 21.69 3.79 -15.44
N LEU A 253 22.28 4.96 -15.74
CA LEU A 253 23.39 5.52 -14.97
C LEU A 253 22.98 5.87 -13.53
N ASP A 254 21.79 6.43 -13.34
CA ASP A 254 21.20 6.70 -12.02
C ASP A 254 21.04 5.41 -11.21
N ALA A 255 20.56 4.35 -11.84
CA ALA A 255 20.38 3.05 -11.21
C ALA A 255 21.72 2.39 -10.85
N VAL A 256 22.75 2.53 -11.68
CA VAL A 256 24.12 2.07 -11.40
C VAL A 256 24.70 2.83 -10.20
N ALA A 257 24.56 4.16 -10.17
CA ALA A 257 25.01 4.96 -9.02
C ALA A 257 24.29 4.56 -7.73
N LEU A 258 23.00 4.23 -7.83
CA LEU A 258 22.21 3.78 -6.70
C LEU A 258 22.66 2.39 -6.21
N GLY A 259 22.73 1.36 -7.05
CA GLY A 259 22.84 -0.02 -6.59
C GLY A 259 24.20 -0.70 -6.77
N CYS A 260 25.08 -0.19 -7.65
CA CYS A 260 26.35 -0.84 -8.00
C CYS A 260 27.58 -0.12 -7.41
N PRO A 261 28.71 -0.80 -7.20
CA PRO A 261 29.95 -0.17 -6.74
C PRO A 261 30.51 0.89 -7.71
N LEU A 262 31.36 1.79 -7.21
CA LEU A 262 32.02 2.87 -7.95
C LEU A 262 32.72 2.38 -9.21
N ALA A 263 33.38 1.22 -9.17
CA ALA A 263 34.05 0.65 -10.35
C ALA A 263 33.08 0.41 -11.51
N VAL A 264 31.85 -0.03 -11.22
CA VAL A 264 30.81 -0.21 -12.24
C VAL A 264 30.29 1.15 -12.71
N LEU A 265 30.08 2.10 -11.79
CA LEU A 265 29.68 3.46 -12.16
C LEU A 265 30.68 4.11 -13.13
N GLN A 266 31.98 3.99 -12.86
CA GLN A 266 33.05 4.50 -13.74
C GLN A 266 32.97 3.90 -15.14
N GLN A 267 32.77 2.58 -15.23
CA GLN A 267 32.67 1.88 -16.51
C GLN A 267 31.48 2.36 -17.36
N TYR A 268 30.32 2.61 -16.73
CA TYR A 268 29.11 3.06 -17.44
C TYR A 268 29.10 4.57 -17.71
N TYR A 269 29.84 5.35 -16.91
CA TYR A 269 29.93 6.80 -17.08
C TYR A 269 30.78 7.20 -18.29
N GLU A 270 31.87 6.49 -18.61
CA GLU A 270 32.70 6.78 -19.79
C GLU A 270 31.87 6.92 -21.10
N PRO A 271 31.02 5.95 -21.48
CA PRO A 271 30.21 6.05 -22.71
C PRO A 271 28.98 6.96 -22.59
N LEU A 272 28.44 7.20 -21.39
CA LEU A 272 27.14 7.87 -21.20
C LEU A 272 27.25 9.30 -20.63
N GLY A 273 28.26 9.55 -19.80
CA GLY A 273 28.39 10.76 -18.99
C GLY A 273 28.75 12.01 -19.79
N GLY A 274 29.65 11.89 -20.79
CA GLY A 274 30.05 13.02 -21.63
C GLY A 274 28.93 13.52 -22.55
N LEU A 275 28.16 12.61 -23.16
CA LEU A 275 27.12 12.95 -24.13
C LEU A 275 25.82 13.45 -23.48
N LEU A 276 25.46 12.95 -22.29
CA LEU A 276 24.13 13.17 -21.69
C LEU A 276 24.12 14.24 -20.60
N LEU A 277 25.26 14.56 -19.99
CA LEU A 277 25.32 15.42 -18.80
C LEU A 277 26.08 16.73 -19.02
N GLU A 278 26.52 17.09 -20.23
CA GLU A 278 27.30 18.32 -20.42
C GLU A 278 26.54 19.58 -19.93
N GLU A 279 25.24 19.71 -20.24
CA GLU A 279 24.43 20.89 -19.89
C GLU A 279 23.23 20.61 -18.93
N ALA A 280 22.94 19.34 -18.60
CA ALA A 280 21.76 18.96 -17.82
C ALA A 280 21.97 19.01 -16.30
N VAL A 281 21.83 20.20 -15.69
CA VAL A 281 21.95 20.39 -14.23
C VAL A 281 21.04 19.43 -13.45
N GLN A 282 19.81 19.20 -13.92
CA GLN A 282 18.84 18.33 -13.26
C GLN A 282 19.31 16.88 -13.19
N ASP A 283 19.86 16.34 -14.26
CA ASP A 283 20.31 14.94 -14.31
C ASP A 283 21.56 14.73 -13.45
N LYS A 284 22.47 15.72 -13.39
CA LYS A 284 23.57 15.71 -12.41
C LYS A 284 23.07 15.66 -10.97
N GLN A 285 22.01 16.42 -10.65
CA GLN A 285 21.41 16.40 -9.30
C GLN A 285 20.81 15.03 -8.98
N VAL A 286 20.06 14.43 -9.92
CA VAL A 286 19.43 13.12 -9.71
C VAL A 286 20.49 12.02 -9.57
N LEU A 287 21.56 12.07 -10.37
CA LEU A 287 22.66 11.12 -10.29
C LEU A 287 23.43 11.23 -8.96
N LEU A 288 23.73 12.46 -8.52
CA LEU A 288 24.37 12.70 -7.22
C LEU A 288 23.49 12.26 -6.05
N LEU A 289 22.18 12.50 -6.12
CA LEU A 289 21.22 12.01 -5.13
C LEU A 289 21.12 10.48 -5.14
N SER A 290 21.19 9.84 -6.30
CA SER A 290 21.18 8.39 -6.43
C SER A 290 22.43 7.78 -5.78
N ALA A 291 23.61 8.37 -6.02
CA ALA A 291 24.84 8.01 -5.33
C ALA A 291 24.74 8.22 -3.81
N ALA A 292 24.21 9.36 -3.36
CA ALA A 292 24.05 9.66 -1.94
C ALA A 292 23.00 8.78 -1.24
N ALA A 293 21.99 8.28 -1.96
CA ALA A 293 20.98 7.33 -1.46
C ALA A 293 21.45 5.87 -1.50
N SER A 294 22.63 5.62 -2.09
CA SER A 294 23.15 4.28 -2.33
C SER A 294 23.36 3.48 -1.03
N PRO A 295 22.88 2.21 -0.95
CA PRO A 295 23.17 1.31 0.15
C PRO A 295 24.63 0.87 0.27
N THR A 296 25.43 1.02 -0.78
CA THR A 296 26.80 0.48 -0.80
C THR A 296 27.73 1.33 0.09
N PRO A 297 28.80 0.74 0.66
CA PRO A 297 29.69 1.45 1.57
C PRO A 297 30.50 2.58 0.90
N ASP A 298 30.69 2.50 -0.42
CA ASP A 298 31.43 3.45 -1.27
C ASP A 298 30.57 4.64 -1.78
N TRP A 299 29.39 4.87 -1.21
CA TRP A 299 28.49 5.95 -1.61
C TRP A 299 29.18 7.33 -1.61
N ALA A 300 30.05 7.58 -0.63
CA ALA A 300 30.78 8.84 -0.49
C ALA A 300 31.80 8.99 -1.62
N ASP A 301 32.55 7.93 -1.92
CA ASP A 301 33.52 7.90 -3.01
C ASP A 301 32.84 8.13 -4.36
N LYS A 302 31.64 7.58 -4.58
CA LYS A 302 30.81 7.87 -5.78
C LYS A 302 30.47 9.34 -5.89
N CYS A 303 29.98 9.95 -4.81
CA CYS A 303 29.63 11.36 -4.80
C CYS A 303 30.85 12.26 -5.04
N GLU A 304 31.99 11.94 -4.42
CA GLU A 304 33.23 12.70 -4.62
C GLU A 304 33.73 12.61 -6.05
N TRP A 305 33.77 11.40 -6.59
CA TRP A 305 34.21 11.14 -7.95
C TRP A 305 33.32 11.84 -8.98
N LEU A 306 31.98 11.76 -8.85
CA LEU A 306 31.04 12.46 -9.73
C LEU A 306 31.27 13.98 -9.71
N CYS A 307 31.44 14.57 -8.53
CA CYS A 307 31.71 16.00 -8.42
C CYS A 307 33.06 16.41 -9.04
N GLN A 308 34.08 15.54 -8.99
CA GLN A 308 35.34 15.78 -9.68
C GLN A 308 35.14 15.86 -11.20
N GLN A 309 34.28 14.99 -11.77
CA GLN A 309 33.98 15.00 -13.20
C GLN A 309 33.30 16.31 -13.65
N TRP A 310 32.57 16.98 -12.76
CA TRP A 310 31.82 18.20 -13.09
C TRP A 310 32.50 19.50 -12.67
N GLY A 311 33.74 19.43 -12.16
CA GLY A 311 34.46 20.62 -11.69
C GLY A 311 33.90 21.24 -10.40
N GLY A 312 33.09 20.51 -9.62
CA GLY A 312 32.63 20.96 -8.30
C GLY A 312 31.11 20.88 -8.08
N ALA A 313 30.51 22.02 -7.69
CA ALA A 313 29.13 22.10 -7.23
C ALA A 313 28.13 21.93 -8.39
N VAL A 314 27.06 21.16 -8.14
CA VAL A 314 25.95 21.01 -9.08
C VAL A 314 25.03 22.21 -8.85
N GLY A 315 24.94 23.10 -9.84
CA GLY A 315 24.23 24.39 -9.70
C GLY A 315 22.81 24.31 -9.14
N ALA A 316 22.30 25.44 -8.63
CA ALA A 316 20.96 25.52 -8.04
C ALA A 316 19.86 25.49 -9.12
N HIS A 317 18.82 24.66 -8.93
CA HIS A 317 17.64 24.62 -9.81
C HIS A 317 16.34 24.48 -8.99
N VAL A 318 15.25 25.10 -9.45
CA VAL A 318 14.02 25.41 -8.66
C VAL A 318 12.76 24.71 -9.21
N SER A 319 12.83 23.44 -9.61
CA SER A 319 11.60 22.70 -9.96
C SER A 319 11.58 21.30 -9.37
N ASN A 320 10.56 21.00 -8.55
CA ASN A 320 10.38 19.74 -7.84
C ASN A 320 10.05 18.59 -8.81
N SER A 321 10.82 17.50 -8.76
CA SER A 321 10.60 16.29 -9.59
C SER A 321 10.39 15.10 -8.67
N ASN A 322 9.40 14.25 -8.99
CA ASN A 322 9.03 13.06 -8.20
C ASN A 322 10.23 12.14 -7.93
N SER A 323 11.14 11.98 -8.90
CA SER A 323 12.33 11.13 -8.77
C SER A 323 13.25 11.58 -7.63
N ARG A 324 13.31 12.89 -7.33
CA ARG A 324 14.16 13.41 -6.25
C ARG A 324 13.57 13.12 -4.88
N GLU A 325 12.24 13.22 -4.74
CA GLU A 325 11.55 12.87 -3.49
C GLU A 325 11.73 11.37 -3.16
N GLU A 326 11.64 10.50 -4.18
CA GLU A 326 11.85 9.06 -4.04
C GLU A 326 13.28 8.72 -3.59
N ARG A 327 14.32 9.31 -4.23
CA ARG A 327 15.72 9.10 -3.83
C ARG A 327 15.99 9.62 -2.41
N PHE A 328 15.40 10.76 -2.04
CA PHE A 328 15.51 11.30 -0.68
C PHE A 328 14.86 10.39 0.37
N ALA A 329 13.71 9.80 0.05
CA ALA A 329 13.04 8.83 0.89
C ALA A 329 13.86 7.54 1.08
N GLY A 330 14.71 7.17 0.12
CA GLY A 330 15.66 6.05 0.22
C GLY A 330 16.93 6.36 1.03
N LEU A 331 17.32 7.63 1.13
CA LEU A 331 18.51 8.12 1.86
C LEU A 331 18.27 8.19 3.36
N MET A 332 17.14 8.76 3.78
CA MET A 332 16.86 9.07 5.18
C MET A 332 16.70 7.86 6.14
N PRO A 333 16.36 6.63 5.70
CA PRO A 333 16.35 5.45 6.58
C PRO A 333 17.76 4.96 6.97
N ARG A 334 18.82 5.51 6.34
CA ARG A 334 20.21 5.08 6.59
C ARG A 334 20.74 5.66 7.90
N PRO A 335 21.54 4.93 8.68
CA PRO A 335 22.06 5.42 9.96
C PRO A 335 23.03 6.62 9.79
N ASP A 336 23.70 6.72 8.66
CA ASP A 336 24.64 7.78 8.26
C ASP A 336 23.98 8.90 7.44
N PHE A 337 22.65 9.06 7.55
CA PHE A 337 21.92 10.12 6.86
C PHE A 337 22.49 11.54 7.15
N PRO A 338 22.97 11.90 8.36
CA PRO A 338 23.53 13.24 8.60
C PRO A 338 24.73 13.55 7.71
N GLN A 339 25.65 12.59 7.55
CA GLN A 339 26.84 12.73 6.72
C GLN A 339 26.46 12.86 5.24
N ARG A 340 25.46 12.08 4.79
CA ARG A 340 24.93 12.15 3.42
C ARG A 340 24.30 13.51 3.14
N LEU A 341 23.52 14.05 4.08
CA LEU A 341 22.92 15.39 3.95
C LEU A 341 23.98 16.51 3.96
N GLN A 342 25.01 16.37 4.80
CA GLN A 342 26.14 17.30 4.84
C GLN A 342 26.87 17.35 3.50
N LEU A 343 27.15 16.19 2.90
CA LEU A 343 27.77 16.11 1.58
C LEU A 343 26.88 16.80 0.53
N LEU A 344 25.59 16.48 0.48
CA LEU A 344 24.69 17.10 -0.50
C LEU A 344 24.63 18.63 -0.33
N ALA A 345 24.56 19.12 0.91
CA ALA A 345 24.57 20.54 1.20
C ALA A 345 25.89 21.21 0.75
N SER A 346 27.03 20.56 0.98
CA SER A 346 28.34 21.08 0.57
C SER A 346 28.54 21.09 -0.95
N ARG A 347 27.73 20.36 -1.72
CA ARG A 347 27.79 20.30 -3.19
C ARG A 347 26.74 21.17 -3.89
N GLY A 348 26.10 22.09 -3.16
CA GLY A 348 25.15 23.07 -3.73
C GLY A 348 23.67 22.66 -3.64
N LEU A 349 23.35 21.52 -3.00
CA LEU A 349 21.98 21.01 -2.88
C LEU A 349 21.29 21.38 -1.56
N GLY A 350 21.78 22.41 -0.85
CA GLY A 350 21.25 22.82 0.45
C GLY A 350 19.76 23.17 0.45
N ASN A 351 19.25 23.82 -0.61
CA ASN A 351 17.82 24.13 -0.73
C ASN A 351 16.97 22.86 -0.87
N LEU A 352 17.42 21.90 -1.67
CA LEU A 352 16.74 20.62 -1.83
C LEU A 352 16.71 19.84 -0.50
N VAL A 353 17.82 19.85 0.23
CA VAL A 353 17.91 19.24 1.56
C VAL A 353 16.94 19.91 2.53
N ARG A 354 16.82 21.25 2.52
CA ARG A 354 15.87 22.00 3.35
C ARG A 354 14.43 21.55 3.12
N ASP A 355 14.05 21.36 1.87
CA ASP A 355 12.65 21.11 1.50
C ASP A 355 12.22 19.64 1.67
N LEU A 356 13.14 18.69 1.41
CA LEU A 356 12.83 17.26 1.37
C LEU A 356 13.16 16.51 2.67
N ALA A 357 14.18 16.92 3.43
CA ALA A 357 14.56 16.20 4.65
C ALA A 357 13.44 16.15 5.70
N PRO A 358 12.70 17.25 6.00
CA PRO A 358 11.59 17.18 6.95
C PRO A 358 10.45 16.25 6.51
N LYS A 359 10.09 16.29 5.22
CA LYS A 359 9.05 15.41 4.64
C LYS A 359 9.42 13.94 4.82
N ALA A 360 10.67 13.59 4.47
CA ALA A 360 11.18 12.23 4.55
C ALA A 360 11.34 11.76 6.01
N ALA A 361 11.83 12.60 6.91
CA ALA A 361 11.93 12.30 8.34
C ALA A 361 10.57 11.94 8.95
N GLY A 362 9.55 12.73 8.64
CA GLY A 362 8.16 12.44 9.03
C GLY A 362 7.66 11.13 8.44
N ALA A 363 7.88 10.89 7.15
CA ALA A 363 7.42 9.67 6.48
C ALA A 363 8.07 8.38 7.02
N ILE A 364 9.35 8.43 7.43
CA ILE A 364 10.08 7.26 7.95
C ILE A 364 9.75 7.01 9.42
N GLY A 365 9.39 8.03 10.19
CA GLY A 365 9.04 7.90 11.60
C GLY A 365 10.25 7.81 12.53
N SER A 366 11.44 8.18 12.04
CA SER A 366 12.67 8.15 12.85
C SER A 366 12.74 9.39 13.75
N ILE A 367 12.68 9.18 15.07
CA ILE A 367 12.84 10.23 16.08
C ILE A 367 14.17 10.98 15.87
N ALA A 368 15.26 10.24 15.68
CA ALA A 368 16.58 10.83 15.45
C ALA A 368 16.63 11.72 14.19
N ALA A 369 15.93 11.31 13.11
CA ALA A 369 15.86 12.12 11.89
C ALA A 369 15.05 13.40 12.10
N VAL A 370 13.98 13.35 12.89
CA VAL A 370 13.15 14.51 13.22
C VAL A 370 13.92 15.50 14.10
N GLU A 371 14.57 15.02 15.16
CA GLU A 371 15.42 15.86 16.01
C GLU A 371 16.56 16.49 15.21
N PHE A 372 17.21 15.72 14.33
CA PHE A 372 18.22 16.28 13.44
C PHE A 372 17.65 17.40 12.53
N CYS A 373 16.48 17.20 11.93
CA CYS A 373 15.85 18.20 11.06
C CYS A 373 15.47 19.49 11.80
N LEU A 374 15.07 19.39 13.06
CA LEU A 374 14.69 20.55 13.87
C LEU A 374 15.92 21.25 14.47
N ASP A 375 16.88 20.50 15.00
CA ASP A 375 17.95 21.05 15.84
C ASP A 375 19.24 21.33 15.06
N GLN A 376 19.63 20.43 14.16
CA GLN A 376 20.97 20.43 13.55
C GLN A 376 20.96 20.89 12.09
N LEU A 377 19.89 20.59 11.35
CA LEU A 377 19.80 20.89 9.93
C LEU A 377 19.88 22.40 9.61
N PRO A 378 19.22 23.32 10.34
CA PRO A 378 19.34 24.75 10.06
C PRO A 378 20.79 25.26 10.18
N ALA A 379 21.51 24.82 11.21
CA ALA A 379 22.92 25.19 11.41
C ALA A 379 23.83 24.60 10.33
N LEU A 380 23.59 23.36 9.91
CA LEU A 380 24.29 22.73 8.80
C LEU A 380 24.10 23.53 7.51
N LEU A 381 22.86 23.87 7.16
CA LEU A 381 22.56 24.62 5.94
C LEU A 381 23.17 26.02 5.97
N ALA A 382 23.14 26.72 7.11
CA ALA A 382 23.74 28.04 7.26
C ALA A 382 25.26 28.05 6.99
N ARG A 383 25.98 27.00 7.39
CA ARG A 383 27.43 26.87 7.13
C ARG A 383 27.75 26.79 5.64
N HIS A 384 26.85 26.21 4.85
CA HIS A 384 27.07 25.99 3.42
C HIS A 384 26.47 27.09 2.53
N THR A 385 25.49 27.86 3.00
CA THR A 385 24.99 29.06 2.28
C THR A 385 26.00 30.21 2.33
N VAL A 386 26.69 30.39 3.47
CA VAL A 386 27.72 31.43 3.63
C VAL A 386 28.98 31.13 2.81
N ALA A 387 29.29 29.84 2.59
CA ALA A 387 30.41 29.42 1.76
C ALA A 387 30.15 29.57 0.25
N ALA A 388 28.87 29.53 -0.19
CA ALA A 388 28.49 29.67 -1.59
C ALA A 388 28.41 31.13 -2.07
N ALA A 389 28.19 32.09 -1.16
CA ALA A 389 28.27 33.52 -1.42
C ALA A 389 29.72 33.99 -1.17
N GLY A 390 30.58 33.86 -2.19
CA GLY A 390 31.99 34.25 -2.07
C GLY A 390 32.17 35.70 -1.59
N GLY A 391 32.84 35.86 -0.45
CA GLY A 391 33.49 37.10 -0.01
C GLY A 391 32.61 38.15 0.68
N GLY A 392 32.90 38.44 1.96
CA GLY A 392 32.50 39.68 2.63
C GLY A 392 31.63 39.49 3.88
N LEU A 393 32.26 39.52 5.04
CA LEU A 393 31.59 39.67 6.35
C LEU A 393 30.91 41.04 6.45
N ALA A 394 29.61 41.07 6.71
CA ALA A 394 29.00 42.08 7.56
C ALA A 394 27.72 41.52 8.19
N ALA A 395 27.66 41.63 9.52
CA ALA A 395 26.61 41.19 10.39
C ALA A 395 25.19 41.54 9.92
N ALA A 396 24.33 40.52 9.76
CA ALA A 396 22.89 40.64 9.95
C ALA A 396 22.54 39.99 11.30
N GLY A 397 23.08 40.57 12.37
CA GLY A 397 22.60 40.32 13.73
C GLY A 397 21.44 41.26 14.00
N GLY A 398 20.21 40.77 13.85
CA GLY A 398 19.00 41.52 14.18
C GLY A 398 17.83 41.13 13.30
N ASP A 399 17.03 40.18 13.81
CA ASP A 399 15.55 40.02 13.69
C ASP A 399 15.10 38.54 13.61
N GLY A 400 16.04 37.60 13.50
CA GLY A 400 15.75 36.16 13.36
C GLY A 400 15.07 35.47 14.56
N GLY A 401 14.81 36.18 15.66
CA GLY A 401 14.13 35.62 16.84
C GLY A 401 12.63 35.41 16.63
N ALA A 402 11.97 36.23 15.79
CA ALA A 402 10.54 36.14 15.51
C ALA A 402 10.22 35.28 14.26
N GLN A 403 11.15 35.18 13.31
CA GLN A 403 11.03 34.31 12.13
C GLN A 403 11.35 32.84 12.42
N ARG A 404 12.31 32.55 13.32
CA ARG A 404 12.65 31.18 13.72
C ARG A 404 11.46 30.37 14.27
N PRO A 405 10.61 30.90 15.17
CA PRO A 405 9.43 30.17 15.65
C PRO A 405 8.43 29.82 14.54
N VAL A 406 8.25 30.72 13.56
CA VAL A 406 7.32 30.51 12.44
C VAL A 406 7.86 29.47 11.46
N GLU A 407 9.16 29.53 11.14
CA GLU A 407 9.83 28.53 10.30
C GLU A 407 9.85 27.15 10.97
N GLU A 408 10.15 27.09 12.27
CA GLU A 408 10.16 25.85 13.03
C GLU A 408 8.77 25.21 13.08
N GLN A 409 7.72 26.00 13.32
CA GLN A 409 6.33 25.52 13.24
C GLN A 409 5.96 24.98 11.85
N ALA A 410 6.39 25.67 10.77
CA ALA A 410 6.14 25.21 9.40
C ALA A 410 6.84 23.86 9.13
N VAL A 411 8.10 23.70 9.58
CA VAL A 411 8.83 22.44 9.47
C VAL A 411 8.15 21.34 10.29
N MET A 412 7.73 21.61 11.52
CA MET A 412 7.01 20.66 12.36
C MET A 412 5.69 20.21 11.71
N GLN A 413 4.94 21.10 11.07
CA GLN A 413 3.71 20.74 10.35
C GLN A 413 3.98 19.79 9.18
N VAL A 414 5.07 20.01 8.43
CA VAL A 414 5.49 19.14 7.33
C VAL A 414 5.87 17.75 7.84
N ILE A 415 6.63 17.67 8.94
CA ILE A 415 7.00 16.39 9.57
C ILE A 415 5.75 15.68 10.09
N ALA A 416 4.87 16.39 10.79
CA ALA A 416 3.62 15.83 11.31
C ALA A 416 2.75 15.25 10.19
N MET A 417 2.72 15.89 9.02
CA MET A 417 1.95 15.39 7.89
C MET A 417 2.45 14.03 7.39
N GLY A 418 3.78 13.88 7.26
CA GLY A 418 4.42 12.62 6.90
C GLY A 418 4.21 11.53 7.96
N ALA A 419 4.41 11.89 9.23
CA ALA A 419 4.27 10.98 10.37
C ALA A 419 2.83 10.49 10.56
N ALA A 420 1.86 11.40 10.47
CA ALA A 420 0.45 11.07 10.60
C ALA A 420 0.00 10.10 9.48
N GLY A 421 0.44 10.32 8.24
CA GLY A 421 0.08 9.46 7.11
C GLY A 421 0.69 8.06 7.11
N ARG A 422 1.72 7.85 7.92
CA ARG A 422 2.37 6.55 8.10
C ARG A 422 2.20 6.00 9.52
N GLY A 423 1.34 6.59 10.35
CA GLY A 423 1.05 6.06 11.68
C GLY A 423 2.12 6.22 12.75
N HIS A 424 3.09 7.12 12.55
CA HIS A 424 4.26 7.27 13.43
C HIS A 424 3.94 8.08 14.69
N VAL A 425 3.19 7.45 15.61
CA VAL A 425 2.79 8.04 16.90
C VAL A 425 3.96 8.62 17.72
N PRO A 426 5.13 7.96 17.83
CA PRO A 426 6.25 8.52 18.58
C PRO A 426 6.70 9.90 18.05
N VAL A 427 6.73 10.08 16.73
CA VAL A 427 7.08 11.37 16.11
C VAL A 427 6.03 12.43 16.42
N LEU A 428 4.74 12.08 16.34
CA LEU A 428 3.67 13.01 16.68
C LEU A 428 3.72 13.46 18.15
N ARG A 429 4.10 12.55 19.06
CA ARG A 429 4.34 12.87 20.47
C ARG A 429 5.47 13.86 20.65
N LEU A 430 6.62 13.61 20.02
CA LEU A 430 7.77 14.50 20.06
C LEU A 430 7.43 15.91 19.56
N LEU A 431 6.77 16.03 18.41
CA LEU A 431 6.39 17.33 17.84
C LEU A 431 5.46 18.11 18.77
N ARG A 432 4.54 17.41 19.44
CA ARG A 432 3.66 18.02 20.45
C ARG A 432 4.43 18.50 21.68
N GLU A 433 5.38 17.70 22.18
CA GLU A 433 6.25 18.10 23.30
C GLU A 433 7.04 19.38 22.96
N ARG A 434 7.27 19.65 21.68
CA ARG A 434 7.86 20.89 21.18
C ARG A 434 6.85 22.00 20.84
N GLY A 435 5.58 21.83 21.20
CA GLY A 435 4.54 22.86 21.08
C GLY A 435 3.76 22.85 19.77
N LEU A 436 3.82 21.80 18.96
CA LEU A 436 2.96 21.69 17.77
C LEU A 436 1.50 21.44 18.17
N GLU A 437 0.62 22.38 17.87
CA GLU A 437 -0.82 22.20 17.95
C GLU A 437 -1.38 21.57 16.66
N VAL A 438 -2.03 20.41 16.77
CA VAL A 438 -2.67 19.75 15.63
C VAL A 438 -4.15 20.12 15.59
N GLY A 439 -4.56 20.83 14.54
CA GLY A 439 -5.96 21.19 14.28
C GLY A 439 -6.69 20.20 13.38
N ALA A 440 -8.03 20.27 13.35
CA ALA A 440 -8.89 19.43 12.51
C ALA A 440 -8.59 19.57 11.00
N ASP A 441 -8.21 20.76 10.53
CA ASP A 441 -7.81 20.98 9.14
C ASP A 441 -6.51 20.24 8.77
N THR A 442 -5.55 20.19 9.69
CA THR A 442 -4.31 19.42 9.50
C THR A 442 -4.62 17.92 9.44
N LEU A 443 -5.52 17.44 10.31
CA LEU A 443 -6.03 16.06 10.22
C LEU A 443 -6.76 15.80 8.91
N LEU A 444 -7.54 16.74 8.39
CA LEU A 444 -8.25 16.56 7.13
C LEU A 444 -7.31 16.58 5.93
N ARG A 445 -6.31 17.48 5.91
CA ARG A 445 -5.28 17.54 4.86
C ARG A 445 -4.42 16.28 4.85
N THR A 446 -4.04 15.79 6.03
CA THR A 446 -3.37 14.51 6.16
C THR A 446 -4.26 13.41 5.59
N LEU A 447 -5.49 13.24 6.10
CA LEU A 447 -6.50 12.30 5.58
C LEU A 447 -6.73 12.38 4.05
N LYS A 448 -6.69 13.57 3.44
CA LYS A 448 -6.81 13.77 1.99
C LYS A 448 -5.55 13.37 1.23
N SER A 449 -4.37 13.72 1.75
CA SER A 449 -3.07 13.32 1.19
C SER A 449 -2.90 11.79 1.23
N TRP A 450 -3.48 11.13 2.25
CA TRP A 450 -3.46 9.67 2.43
C TRP A 450 -4.23 8.89 1.37
N ALA A 451 -5.07 9.54 0.56
CA ALA A 451 -5.79 8.91 -0.54
C ALA A 451 -4.92 8.71 -1.80
N ARG A 452 -3.80 9.44 -1.92
CA ARG A 452 -2.95 9.42 -3.13
C ARG A 452 -1.70 8.58 -3.02
N LEU A 453 -1.32 8.12 -1.82
CA LEU A 453 -0.02 7.47 -1.62
C LEU A 453 -0.13 6.19 -0.76
N LEU A 454 0.19 5.08 -1.42
CA LEU A 454 0.61 3.77 -0.89
C LEU A 454 -0.48 2.82 -0.33
N PRO A 455 -0.33 1.49 -0.51
CA PRO A 455 -1.04 0.48 0.26
C PRO A 455 -0.42 0.34 1.66
N GLY A 456 -1.18 0.68 2.72
CA GLY A 456 -0.67 0.67 4.10
C GLY A 456 -1.66 1.16 5.17
N GLY A 457 -2.96 0.85 5.02
CA GLY A 457 -4.06 1.49 5.79
C GLY A 457 -4.01 1.36 7.32
N ARG A 458 -3.26 0.39 7.88
CA ARG A 458 -3.26 0.09 9.33
C ARG A 458 -2.65 1.19 10.19
N GLU A 459 -1.54 1.75 9.73
CA GLU A 459 -0.73 2.67 10.55
C GLU A 459 -1.44 4.02 10.66
N ARG A 460 -2.20 4.41 9.63
CA ARG A 460 -2.98 5.67 9.52
C ARG A 460 -3.96 5.91 10.67
N PHE A 461 -4.62 4.85 11.14
CA PHE A 461 -5.56 4.94 12.26
C PHE A 461 -4.86 5.01 13.62
N THR A 462 -3.62 4.54 13.71
CA THR A 462 -2.83 4.57 14.96
C THR A 462 -2.55 6.02 15.35
N SER A 463 -2.16 6.85 14.38
CA SER A 463 -2.00 8.29 14.57
C SER A 463 -3.30 8.99 14.96
N LEU A 464 -4.43 8.66 14.32
CA LEU A 464 -5.72 9.25 14.65
C LEU A 464 -6.21 8.84 16.05
N ARG A 465 -6.08 7.56 16.42
CA ARG A 465 -6.44 7.08 17.76
C ARG A 465 -5.60 7.74 18.84
N TYR A 466 -4.29 7.86 18.61
CA TYR A 466 -3.41 8.58 19.52
C TYR A 466 -3.83 10.04 19.71
N LEU A 467 -4.01 10.78 18.60
CA LEU A 467 -4.33 12.21 18.63
C LEU A 467 -5.72 12.52 19.22
N LEU A 468 -6.69 11.60 19.09
CA LEU A 468 -8.08 11.85 19.49
C LEU A 468 -8.48 11.17 20.80
N MET A 469 -8.01 9.95 21.06
CA MET A 469 -8.51 9.11 22.15
C MET A 469 -7.52 8.92 23.31
N GLU A 470 -6.23 8.79 23.01
CA GLU A 470 -5.23 8.49 24.05
C GLU A 470 -4.79 9.77 24.79
N GLU A 471 -4.81 10.92 24.12
CA GLU A 471 -4.33 12.19 24.67
C GLU A 471 -5.25 13.38 24.29
N PRO A 472 -6.38 13.59 24.99
CA PRO A 472 -7.42 14.56 24.59
C PRO A 472 -6.97 16.02 24.57
N GLY A 473 -5.84 16.37 25.21
CA GLY A 473 -5.22 17.69 25.17
C GLY A 473 -4.31 17.95 23.96
N ALA A 474 -4.10 16.97 23.07
CA ALA A 474 -3.24 17.10 21.89
C ALA A 474 -3.87 17.92 20.75
N MET A 475 -5.17 18.20 20.81
CA MET A 475 -5.92 18.94 19.78
C MET A 475 -6.23 20.36 20.26
N ALA A 476 -6.05 21.35 19.39
CA ALA A 476 -6.39 22.74 19.68
C ALA A 476 -7.87 22.87 20.09
N GLN A 477 -8.14 23.51 21.23
CA GLN A 477 -9.46 23.51 21.88
C GLN A 477 -10.54 24.36 21.18
N GLY A 478 -10.25 25.06 20.07
CA GLY A 478 -11.16 26.06 19.49
C GLY A 478 -11.25 26.16 17.96
N GLY A 479 -10.76 25.19 17.18
CA GLY A 479 -10.47 25.44 15.75
C GLY A 479 -11.34 24.79 14.67
N GLY A 480 -12.26 23.88 14.99
CA GLY A 480 -12.98 23.11 13.96
C GLY A 480 -14.48 23.42 13.94
N ALA A 481 -14.96 24.11 12.90
CA ALA A 481 -16.40 24.14 12.61
C ALA A 481 -16.93 22.69 12.52
N GLU A 482 -18.16 22.44 12.95
CA GLU A 482 -18.83 21.12 12.91
C GLU A 482 -18.70 20.41 11.54
N GLN A 483 -18.68 21.19 10.46
CA GLN A 483 -18.45 20.73 9.08
C GLN A 483 -17.07 20.10 8.84
N CYS A 484 -16.04 20.57 9.55
CA CYS A 484 -14.67 20.03 9.47
C CYS A 484 -14.61 18.64 10.12
N TRP A 485 -15.22 18.47 11.30
CA TRP A 485 -15.29 17.17 11.99
C TRP A 485 -16.16 16.16 11.26
N SER A 486 -17.26 16.61 10.64
CA SER A 486 -18.07 15.76 9.76
C SER A 486 -17.28 15.27 8.54
N SER A 487 -16.38 16.10 8.00
CA SER A 487 -15.48 15.69 6.90
C SER A 487 -14.40 14.69 7.36
N VAL A 488 -13.87 14.87 8.57
CA VAL A 488 -12.94 13.93 9.21
C VAL A 488 -13.64 12.59 9.47
N PHE A 489 -14.85 12.61 10.03
CA PHE A 489 -15.68 11.41 10.25
C PHE A 489 -15.93 10.66 8.94
N ARG A 490 -16.44 11.35 7.91
CA ARG A 490 -16.71 10.74 6.60
C ARG A 490 -15.46 10.03 6.07
N ARG A 491 -14.31 10.70 6.09
CA ARG A 491 -13.08 10.11 5.56
C ARG A 491 -12.59 8.94 6.43
N ALA A 492 -12.66 9.05 7.75
CA ALA A 492 -12.31 7.96 8.66
C ALA A 492 -13.21 6.73 8.43
N ALA A 493 -14.51 6.94 8.24
CA ALA A 493 -15.49 5.89 7.97
C ALA A 493 -15.22 5.18 6.62
N VAL A 494 -14.98 5.94 5.53
CA VAL A 494 -14.65 5.37 4.20
C VAL A 494 -13.36 4.54 4.22
N ILE A 495 -12.35 4.96 4.99
CA ILE A 495 -11.10 4.19 5.13
C ILE A 495 -11.33 2.93 5.99
N GLY A 496 -12.37 2.92 6.84
CA GLY A 496 -12.74 1.78 7.69
C GLY A 496 -12.20 1.86 9.11
N ALA A 497 -12.31 3.05 9.74
CA ALA A 497 -12.01 3.27 11.15
C ALA A 497 -12.81 2.30 12.06
N ASP A 498 -12.22 1.96 13.21
CA ASP A 498 -12.90 1.13 14.19
C ASP A 498 -14.06 1.89 14.88
N LEU A 499 -15.00 1.11 15.40
CA LEU A 499 -16.21 1.63 16.04
C LEU A 499 -15.91 2.63 17.18
N PRO A 500 -14.95 2.38 18.10
CA PRO A 500 -14.63 3.34 19.16
C PRO A 500 -14.17 4.71 18.63
N LEU A 501 -13.38 4.75 17.55
CA LEU A 501 -12.95 6.00 16.94
C LEU A 501 -14.12 6.77 16.32
N LEU A 502 -15.02 6.08 15.62
CA LEU A 502 -16.23 6.70 15.05
C LEU A 502 -17.17 7.25 16.15
N GLN A 503 -17.35 6.49 17.23
CA GLN A 503 -18.12 6.92 18.41
C GLN A 503 -17.52 8.17 19.04
N HIS A 504 -16.20 8.22 19.22
CA HIS A 504 -15.53 9.39 19.77
C HIS A 504 -15.72 10.63 18.88
N LEU A 505 -15.55 10.51 17.56
CA LEU A 505 -15.75 11.62 16.63
C LEU A 505 -17.19 12.17 16.67
N HIS A 506 -18.19 11.29 16.76
CA HIS A 506 -19.58 11.71 16.86
C HIS A 506 -19.92 12.34 18.22
N GLN A 507 -19.63 11.64 19.31
CA GLN A 507 -20.09 12.00 20.65
C GLN A 507 -19.28 13.14 21.28
N GLN A 508 -17.96 13.18 21.05
CA GLN A 508 -17.06 14.15 21.69
C GLN A 508 -16.74 15.35 20.79
N ARG A 509 -16.89 15.22 19.47
CA ARG A 509 -16.56 16.28 18.50
C ARG A 509 -17.77 16.77 17.69
N GLY A 510 -18.96 16.22 17.91
CA GLY A 510 -20.19 16.64 17.23
C GLY A 510 -20.23 16.32 15.74
N ALA A 511 -19.44 15.35 15.26
CA ALA A 511 -19.45 15.00 13.84
C ALA A 511 -20.78 14.35 13.42
N ALA A 512 -21.35 14.76 12.30
CA ALA A 512 -22.54 14.12 11.74
C ALA A 512 -22.23 12.72 11.21
N ILE A 513 -23.14 11.77 11.45
CA ILE A 513 -23.01 10.39 10.96
C ILE A 513 -23.38 10.34 9.47
N ASP A 514 -22.42 9.95 8.64
CA ASP A 514 -22.63 9.66 7.23
C ASP A 514 -22.75 8.13 7.03
N LEU A 515 -23.99 7.62 6.90
CA LEU A 515 -24.25 6.19 6.82
C LEU A 515 -23.64 5.53 5.57
N ALA A 516 -23.59 6.24 4.44
CA ALA A 516 -22.97 5.72 3.22
C ALA A 516 -21.46 5.55 3.41
N ALA A 517 -20.81 6.54 4.04
CA ALA A 517 -19.39 6.47 4.37
C ALA A 517 -19.06 5.30 5.32
N VAL A 518 -19.91 5.03 6.32
CA VAL A 518 -19.76 3.86 7.21
C VAL A 518 -19.94 2.55 6.42
N ALA A 519 -20.87 2.51 5.47
CA ALA A 519 -21.07 1.32 4.62
C ALA A 519 -19.90 1.07 3.65
N GLU A 520 -19.26 2.11 3.13
CA GLU A 520 -18.12 1.97 2.21
C GLU A 520 -16.89 1.29 2.84
N GLY A 521 -16.57 1.64 4.09
CA GLY A 521 -15.33 1.17 4.74
C GLY A 521 -15.51 0.33 6.01
N GLY A 522 -16.63 0.51 6.71
CA GLY A 522 -16.86 0.02 8.07
C GLY A 522 -17.24 -1.46 8.18
N SER A 523 -17.47 -1.87 9.42
CA SER A 523 -17.93 -3.20 9.80
C SER A 523 -19.46 -3.24 9.94
N GLU A 524 -20.04 -4.44 10.03
CA GLU A 524 -21.49 -4.59 10.29
C GLU A 524 -21.86 -4.04 11.67
N GLU A 525 -20.99 -4.23 12.67
CA GLU A 525 -21.19 -3.64 14.00
C GLU A 525 -21.16 -2.10 13.97
N ALA A 526 -20.31 -1.51 13.11
CA ALA A 526 -20.30 -0.06 12.92
C ALA A 526 -21.58 0.45 12.24
N LEU A 527 -22.13 -0.31 11.29
CA LEU A 527 -23.43 -0.01 10.67
C LEU A 527 -24.59 -0.12 11.66
N GLU A 528 -24.59 -1.14 12.50
CA GLU A 528 -25.58 -1.33 13.57
C GLU A 528 -25.58 -0.15 14.53
N TRP A 529 -24.41 0.27 14.99
CA TRP A 529 -24.27 1.46 15.81
C TRP A 529 -24.74 2.73 15.09
N ALA A 530 -24.31 2.95 13.84
CA ALA A 530 -24.66 4.17 13.08
C ALA A 530 -26.18 4.30 12.89
N VAL A 531 -26.87 3.20 12.55
CA VAL A 531 -28.32 3.16 12.42
C VAL A 531 -29.02 3.42 13.75
N ALA A 532 -28.54 2.81 14.85
CA ALA A 532 -29.10 3.03 16.17
C ALA A 532 -28.91 4.49 16.64
N ALA A 533 -27.75 5.09 16.38
CA ALA A 533 -27.45 6.47 16.74
C ALA A 533 -28.29 7.47 15.94
N LEU A 534 -28.46 7.25 14.62
CA LEU A 534 -29.35 8.05 13.78
C LEU A 534 -30.81 7.94 14.22
N ALA A 535 -31.27 6.73 14.54
CA ALA A 535 -32.63 6.53 15.02
C ALA A 535 -32.89 7.17 16.39
N ALA A 536 -31.90 7.16 17.28
CA ALA A 536 -31.99 7.84 18.56
C ALA A 536 -32.05 9.37 18.42
N ALA A 537 -31.35 9.95 17.43
CA ALA A 537 -31.32 11.38 17.19
C ALA A 537 -32.62 11.91 16.53
N GLU A 538 -33.18 11.17 15.56
CA GLU A 538 -34.37 11.60 14.81
C GLU A 538 -35.70 11.02 15.36
N GLY A 539 -35.64 10.06 16.30
CA GLY A 539 -36.83 9.38 16.83
C GLY A 539 -37.52 8.44 15.83
N GLN A 540 -36.92 8.18 14.67
CA GLN A 540 -37.44 7.36 13.59
C GLN A 540 -36.32 6.55 12.92
N ALA A 541 -36.66 5.49 12.20
CA ALA A 541 -35.66 4.74 11.44
C ALA A 541 -34.96 5.65 10.40
N PRO A 542 -33.64 5.48 10.16
CA PRO A 542 -32.92 6.32 9.22
C PRO A 542 -33.50 6.17 7.82
N LYS A 543 -33.51 7.28 7.08
CA LYS A 543 -33.99 7.30 5.69
C LYS A 543 -33.17 6.33 4.83
N PRO A 544 -33.82 5.57 3.92
CA PRO A 544 -33.12 4.73 2.97
C PRO A 544 -32.10 5.53 2.15
N LEU A 545 -30.94 4.93 1.89
CA LEU A 545 -29.89 5.56 1.10
C LEU A 545 -30.36 5.78 -0.34
N PRO A 546 -30.11 6.96 -0.92
CA PRO A 546 -30.33 7.18 -2.34
C PRO A 546 -29.37 6.32 -3.17
N LEU A 547 -29.78 5.96 -4.39
CA LEU A 547 -29.00 5.11 -5.28
C LEU A 547 -27.58 5.63 -5.55
N SER A 548 -27.41 6.95 -5.69
CA SER A 548 -26.10 7.58 -5.89
C SER A 548 -25.12 7.31 -4.74
N ALA A 549 -25.59 7.33 -3.50
CA ALA A 549 -24.77 7.02 -2.33
C ALA A 549 -24.51 5.50 -2.24
N PHE A 550 -25.51 4.68 -2.54
CA PHE A 550 -25.37 3.22 -2.54
C PHE A 550 -24.38 2.72 -3.60
N TYR A 551 -24.28 3.37 -4.76
CA TYR A 551 -23.27 3.04 -5.75
C TYR A 551 -21.84 3.24 -5.25
N SER A 552 -21.62 4.19 -4.34
CA SER A 552 -20.29 4.34 -3.72
C SER A 552 -19.96 3.13 -2.84
N VAL A 553 -20.95 2.56 -2.14
CA VAL A 553 -20.82 1.31 -1.38
C VAL A 553 -20.51 0.13 -2.31
N LEU A 554 -21.20 0.01 -3.44
CA LEU A 554 -20.93 -1.06 -4.41
C LEU A 554 -19.54 -0.94 -5.04
N LYS A 555 -19.15 0.28 -5.46
CA LYS A 555 -17.80 0.58 -5.98
C LYS A 555 -16.70 0.33 -4.96
N SER A 556 -17.01 0.50 -3.67
CA SER A 556 -16.07 0.19 -2.59
C SER A 556 -15.81 -1.32 -2.45
N GLY A 557 -16.67 -2.18 -3.02
CA GLY A 557 -16.56 -3.63 -2.91
C GLY A 557 -16.89 -4.18 -1.52
N ASN A 558 -17.58 -3.42 -0.65
CA ASN A 558 -18.03 -3.91 0.66
C ASN A 558 -19.36 -4.67 0.54
N TRP A 559 -19.32 -5.89 0.01
CA TRP A 559 -20.52 -6.70 -0.26
C TRP A 559 -21.31 -7.01 1.01
N ALA A 560 -20.64 -7.27 2.13
CA ALA A 560 -21.30 -7.52 3.40
C ALA A 560 -22.12 -6.30 3.88
N ALA A 561 -21.57 -5.09 3.75
CA ALA A 561 -22.31 -3.87 4.06
C ALA A 561 -23.48 -3.67 3.09
N ALA A 562 -23.28 -3.92 1.79
CA ALA A 562 -24.32 -3.81 0.78
C ALA A 562 -25.48 -4.78 1.05
N ASP A 563 -25.19 -6.05 1.36
CA ASP A 563 -26.19 -7.06 1.71
C ASP A 563 -26.88 -6.74 3.03
N TRP A 564 -26.14 -6.25 4.03
CA TRP A 564 -26.70 -5.83 5.32
C TRP A 564 -27.71 -4.68 5.15
N LEU A 565 -27.38 -3.68 4.33
CA LEU A 565 -28.27 -2.55 4.03
C LEU A 565 -29.54 -2.99 3.28
N MET A 566 -29.38 -3.87 2.28
CA MET A 566 -30.51 -4.42 1.51
C MET A 566 -31.46 -5.23 2.39
N ARG A 567 -30.94 -6.14 3.23
CA ARG A 567 -31.74 -6.98 4.12
C ARG A 567 -32.57 -6.17 5.13
N ARG A 568 -32.12 -4.97 5.48
CA ARG A 568 -32.82 -4.05 6.40
C ARG A 568 -33.69 -3.01 5.70
N GLY A 569 -33.82 -3.04 4.38
CA GLY A 569 -34.63 -2.09 3.63
C GLY A 569 -34.08 -0.65 3.66
N LEU A 570 -32.77 -0.49 3.90
CA LEU A 570 -32.11 0.81 3.99
C LEU A 570 -31.60 1.32 2.64
N VAL A 571 -32.15 0.80 1.54
CA VAL A 571 -31.81 1.22 0.18
C VAL A 571 -33.10 1.55 -0.56
N ALA A 572 -33.15 2.72 -1.19
CA ALA A 572 -34.39 3.26 -1.75
C ALA A 572 -34.95 2.49 -2.97
N ALA A 573 -34.20 1.56 -3.55
CA ALA A 573 -34.60 0.85 -4.76
C ALA A 573 -34.33 -0.67 -4.67
N PRO A 574 -35.15 -1.49 -5.34
CA PRO A 574 -34.92 -2.93 -5.51
C PRO A 574 -33.81 -3.23 -6.53
N ARG A 575 -33.27 -4.46 -6.49
CA ARG A 575 -32.14 -4.91 -7.35
C ARG A 575 -32.39 -4.74 -8.86
N HIS A 576 -33.61 -4.92 -9.35
CA HIS A 576 -33.92 -4.76 -10.78
C HIS A 576 -33.67 -3.32 -11.28
N ARG A 577 -34.09 -2.31 -10.51
CA ARG A 577 -33.87 -0.90 -10.84
C ARG A 577 -32.39 -0.50 -10.75
N MET A 578 -31.63 -1.16 -9.88
CA MET A 578 -30.18 -0.98 -9.81
C MET A 578 -29.50 -1.51 -11.06
N LEU A 579 -29.92 -2.70 -11.54
CA LEU A 579 -29.38 -3.31 -12.74
C LEU A 579 -29.59 -2.41 -13.97
N GLU A 580 -30.81 -1.91 -14.16
CA GLU A 580 -31.16 -0.98 -15.25
C GLU A 580 -30.31 0.29 -15.21
N ASN A 581 -30.22 0.94 -14.05
CA ASN A 581 -29.44 2.18 -13.91
C ASN A 581 -27.94 1.97 -14.07
N LEU A 582 -27.37 0.85 -13.56
CA LEU A 582 -25.95 0.54 -13.76
C LEU A 582 -25.64 0.40 -15.25
N LEU A 583 -26.46 -0.34 -15.99
CA LEU A 583 -26.23 -0.61 -17.41
C LEU A 583 -26.45 0.63 -18.29
N LEU A 584 -27.38 1.51 -17.91
CA LEU A 584 -27.76 2.70 -18.68
C LEU A 584 -26.91 3.94 -18.37
N GLU A 585 -26.56 4.20 -17.11
CA GLU A 585 -25.96 5.47 -16.69
C GLU A 585 -24.46 5.40 -16.40
N SER A 586 -23.90 4.23 -16.06
CA SER A 586 -22.52 4.12 -15.64
C SER A 586 -21.60 3.65 -16.76
N ALA A 587 -20.67 4.53 -17.17
CA ALA A 587 -19.59 4.24 -18.12
C ALA A 587 -18.45 3.38 -17.51
N CYS A 588 -18.54 3.02 -16.23
CA CYS A 588 -17.48 2.37 -15.45
C CYS A 588 -18.06 1.28 -14.52
N VAL A 589 -19.06 0.52 -14.98
CA VAL A 589 -19.55 -0.62 -14.20
C VAL A 589 -18.50 -1.71 -14.20
N THR A 590 -18.08 -2.14 -13.01
CA THR A 590 -17.23 -3.32 -12.87
C THR A 590 -18.09 -4.59 -12.97
N VAL A 591 -17.56 -5.65 -13.58
CA VAL A 591 -18.22 -6.96 -13.69
C VAL A 591 -18.70 -7.46 -12.30
N ALA A 592 -17.96 -7.12 -11.25
CA ALA A 592 -18.28 -7.48 -9.87
C ALA A 592 -19.56 -6.82 -9.35
N GLU A 593 -19.82 -5.55 -9.67
CA GLU A 593 -21.05 -4.84 -9.27
C GLU A 593 -22.28 -5.51 -9.88
N LEU A 594 -22.20 -5.90 -11.16
CA LEU A 594 -23.29 -6.60 -11.84
C LEU A 594 -23.52 -7.98 -11.22
N LEU A 595 -22.46 -8.77 -11.00
CA LEU A 595 -22.54 -10.09 -10.37
C LEU A 595 -23.15 -10.04 -8.95
N TRP A 596 -22.91 -8.97 -8.21
CA TRP A 596 -23.55 -8.76 -6.91
C TRP A 596 -25.05 -8.46 -7.06
N VAL A 597 -25.42 -7.52 -7.94
CA VAL A 597 -26.82 -7.13 -8.18
C VAL A 597 -27.67 -8.30 -8.69
N MET A 598 -27.10 -9.17 -9.52
CA MET A 598 -27.78 -10.38 -10.03
C MET A 598 -27.90 -11.51 -9.00
N GLY A 599 -27.41 -11.30 -7.77
CA GLY A 599 -27.56 -12.25 -6.68
C GLY A 599 -26.44 -13.27 -6.63
N SER A 600 -25.37 -12.89 -5.94
CA SER A 600 -24.43 -13.84 -5.34
C SER A 600 -24.12 -13.37 -3.92
N ALA A 601 -24.80 -13.92 -2.91
CA ALA A 601 -24.32 -13.96 -1.50
C ALA A 601 -25.38 -14.52 -0.52
N SER A 602 -25.47 -15.85 -0.46
CA SER A 602 -25.43 -16.59 0.82
C SER A 602 -25.32 -18.08 0.50
N GLY A 603 -24.32 -18.73 1.10
CA GLY A 603 -23.86 -20.07 0.73
C GLY A 603 -24.94 -21.15 0.63
N GLN A 604 -25.00 -21.77 -0.54
CA GLN A 604 -25.12 -23.21 -0.80
C GLN A 604 -25.24 -23.37 -2.32
N GLU A 605 -24.17 -23.87 -2.95
CA GLU A 605 -24.06 -23.99 -4.40
C GLU A 605 -25.06 -25.01 -4.96
N GLN A 606 -25.80 -24.62 -6.00
CA GLN A 606 -26.38 -25.54 -6.97
C GLN A 606 -25.63 -25.37 -8.30
N ALA A 607 -25.16 -26.50 -8.87
CA ALA A 607 -24.39 -26.59 -10.13
C ALA A 607 -24.86 -25.73 -11.33
N PRO A 608 -26.17 -25.44 -11.56
CA PRO A 608 -26.59 -24.54 -12.65
C PRO A 608 -26.16 -23.07 -12.47
N GLN A 609 -25.95 -22.58 -11.24
CA GLN A 609 -25.52 -21.20 -11.00
C GLN A 609 -24.06 -20.95 -11.39
N VAL A 610 -23.20 -21.97 -11.26
CA VAL A 610 -21.78 -21.88 -11.63
C VAL A 610 -21.60 -21.74 -13.15
N ARG A 611 -22.44 -22.44 -13.93
CA ARG A 611 -22.42 -22.38 -15.40
C ARG A 611 -22.90 -21.02 -15.93
N LEU A 612 -24.00 -20.51 -15.37
CA LEU A 612 -24.53 -19.17 -15.69
C LEU A 612 -23.54 -18.08 -15.30
N LYS A 613 -22.85 -18.23 -14.16
CA LYS A 613 -21.79 -17.32 -13.71
C LYS A 613 -20.60 -17.31 -14.68
N ALA A 614 -20.18 -18.46 -15.19
CA ALA A 614 -19.08 -18.56 -16.15
C ALA A 614 -19.43 -17.97 -17.53
N GLU A 615 -20.62 -18.27 -18.05
CA GLU A 615 -21.10 -17.75 -19.34
C GLU A 615 -21.32 -16.24 -19.29
N LEU A 616 -21.89 -15.73 -18.19
CA LEU A 616 -22.15 -14.31 -18.01
C LEU A 616 -20.88 -13.53 -17.67
N HIS A 617 -19.95 -14.11 -16.92
CA HIS A 617 -18.61 -13.56 -16.74
C HIS A 617 -17.86 -13.49 -18.08
N ALA A 618 -17.92 -14.54 -18.91
CA ALA A 618 -17.33 -14.53 -20.25
C ALA A 618 -17.97 -13.44 -21.15
N ALA A 619 -19.30 -13.28 -21.11
CA ALA A 619 -20.01 -12.24 -21.85
C ALA A 619 -19.66 -10.81 -21.38
N LEU A 620 -19.53 -10.60 -20.06
CA LEU A 620 -19.15 -9.32 -19.47
C LEU A 620 -17.66 -8.99 -19.69
N VAL A 621 -16.78 -9.99 -19.67
CA VAL A 621 -15.36 -9.85 -20.05
C VAL A 621 -15.25 -9.50 -21.53
N GLN A 622 -16.02 -10.15 -22.41
CA GLN A 622 -16.08 -9.77 -23.83
C GLN A 622 -16.54 -8.31 -24.01
N LEU A 623 -17.60 -7.88 -23.32
CA LEU A 623 -18.03 -6.48 -23.28
C LEU A 623 -16.93 -5.53 -22.80
N GLY A 624 -16.18 -5.90 -21.76
CA GLY A 624 -15.05 -5.13 -21.26
C GLY A 624 -13.89 -5.03 -22.27
N THR A 625 -13.60 -6.10 -23.00
CA THR A 625 -12.61 -6.08 -24.09
C THR A 625 -13.05 -5.19 -25.25
N TRP A 626 -14.35 -5.19 -25.59
CA TRP A 626 -14.93 -4.32 -26.61
C TRP A 626 -14.91 -2.83 -26.22
N TYR A 627 -15.09 -2.54 -24.93
CA TYR A 627 -15.01 -1.17 -24.40
C TYR A 627 -13.60 -0.58 -24.54
N LYS A 628 -12.57 -1.40 -24.31
CA LYS A 628 -11.16 -1.01 -24.45
C LYS A 628 -10.74 -0.81 -25.91
N SER A 629 -11.41 -1.46 -26.87
CA SER A 629 -11.12 -1.32 -28.31
C SER A 629 -11.81 -0.13 -28.98
N GLY A 630 -12.63 0.64 -28.26
CA GLY A 630 -13.30 1.85 -28.76
C GLY A 630 -14.31 1.58 -29.88
N TRP A 631 -15.57 1.25 -29.54
CA TRP A 631 -16.60 1.04 -30.56
C TRP A 631 -18.05 1.44 -30.21
N ASP A 632 -18.92 1.36 -31.24
CA ASP A 632 -20.14 2.13 -31.56
C ASP A 632 -21.36 2.03 -30.61
N VAL A 633 -22.07 3.16 -30.43
CA VAL A 633 -23.09 3.45 -29.40
C VAL A 633 -24.45 2.74 -29.61
N PRO A 634 -24.97 2.49 -30.83
CA PRO A 634 -26.25 1.80 -31.03
C PRO A 634 -26.22 0.30 -30.66
N GLY A 635 -25.10 -0.38 -30.95
CA GLY A 635 -24.91 -1.80 -30.61
C GLY A 635 -24.88 -2.05 -29.10
N ARG A 636 -24.33 -1.08 -28.33
CA ARG A 636 -24.32 -1.08 -26.86
C ARG A 636 -25.73 -1.24 -26.29
N LYS A 637 -26.71 -0.50 -26.80
CA LYS A 637 -28.09 -0.54 -26.28
C LYS A 637 -28.75 -1.89 -26.54
N GLN A 638 -28.59 -2.47 -27.72
CA GLN A 638 -29.24 -3.72 -28.11
C GLN A 638 -28.63 -4.95 -27.42
N SER A 639 -27.30 -5.01 -27.28
CA SER A 639 -26.63 -6.09 -26.54
C SER A 639 -26.86 -6.00 -25.04
N LEU A 640 -26.88 -4.80 -24.46
CA LEU A 640 -27.22 -4.61 -23.05
C LEU A 640 -28.69 -4.97 -22.78
N LEU A 641 -29.63 -4.64 -23.67
CA LEU A 641 -31.03 -5.07 -23.54
C LEU A 641 -31.19 -6.60 -23.62
N GLY A 642 -30.41 -7.29 -24.45
CA GLY A 642 -30.36 -8.75 -24.48
C GLY A 642 -29.86 -9.37 -23.17
N LEU A 643 -28.78 -8.80 -22.60
CA LEU A 643 -28.24 -9.18 -21.28
C LEU A 643 -29.23 -8.90 -20.15
N ILE A 644 -29.96 -7.78 -20.19
CA ILE A 644 -31.01 -7.43 -19.23
C ILE A 644 -32.15 -8.45 -19.29
N GLY A 645 -32.57 -8.85 -20.51
CA GLY A 645 -33.60 -9.88 -20.70
C GLY A 645 -33.21 -11.22 -20.07
N SER A 646 -32.01 -11.71 -20.38
CA SER A 646 -31.50 -12.98 -19.81
C SER A 646 -31.26 -12.91 -18.29
N ALA A 647 -30.82 -11.76 -17.76
CA ALA A 647 -30.63 -11.56 -16.33
C ALA A 647 -31.96 -11.43 -15.56
N ALA A 648 -32.99 -10.80 -16.16
CA ALA A 648 -34.32 -10.68 -15.58
C ALA A 648 -35.04 -12.03 -15.48
N GLU A 649 -34.90 -12.87 -16.51
CA GLU A 649 -35.40 -14.26 -16.49
C GLU A 649 -34.72 -15.09 -15.38
N ALA A 650 -33.40 -14.93 -15.20
CA ALA A 650 -32.63 -15.64 -14.17
C ALA A 650 -32.95 -15.19 -12.73
N LEU A 651 -33.36 -13.92 -12.54
CA LEU A 651 -33.72 -13.33 -11.25
C LEU A 651 -35.17 -13.61 -10.81
N GLY A 652 -35.92 -14.43 -11.56
CA GLY A 652 -37.32 -14.76 -11.25
C GLY A 652 -38.30 -13.63 -11.58
N GLY A 653 -37.89 -12.66 -12.40
CA GLY A 653 -38.81 -11.68 -12.97
C GLY A 653 -39.69 -12.38 -13.99
N ALA A 654 -40.88 -12.81 -13.57
CA ALA A 654 -41.92 -13.19 -14.52
C ALA A 654 -42.09 -12.04 -15.52
N ALA A 655 -41.91 -12.35 -16.81
CA ALA A 655 -42.35 -11.50 -17.90
C ALA A 655 -43.86 -11.29 -17.72
N GLY A 656 -44.22 -10.19 -17.08
CA GLY A 656 -45.58 -9.83 -16.73
C GLY A 656 -45.88 -8.42 -17.22
N GLY A 657 -46.09 -8.29 -18.53
CA GLY A 657 -47.06 -7.38 -19.15
C GLY A 657 -46.88 -5.86 -18.97
N SER A 658 -46.60 -5.23 -20.11
CA SER A 658 -46.76 -3.82 -20.52
C SER A 658 -45.80 -2.77 -19.97
#